data_AF-A0A1C5RJE2-F1
#
_entry.id   AF-A0A1C5RJE2-F1
#
_cell.length_a   1.000
_cell.length_b   1.000
_cell.length_c   1.000
_cell.angle_alpha   90.00
_cell.angle_beta   90.00
_cell.angle_gamma   90.00
#
_symmetry.space_group_name_H-M   'P 1'
#
loop_
_entity.id
_entity.type
_entity.pdbx_description
1 polymer ?
#
loop_
_entity_poly.entity_id
_entity_poly.type
_entity_poly.pdbx_seq_one_letter_code
_entity_poly.pdbx_strand_id
1 'polypeptide(L)'
;MQIEAAFSLSEEYYKFMSDFAQTSFEDDKLLGKFYTDFTVAKRMVETIVENVKLDVFSRDIKLIDPFCGDGRLISETIIQLIQKDIIHGRKLYISLWDIDEVAVNVAKQNVEEICNAYQLSYEIDAKKYDAFVGYQLIKGHYDICVTNPPWSLLKPQKLFNKSNNEEALEAYRVAIEKYDGFMKSEFPISQPSRKFGKWGTNLARCGTEVALRTIKFSGVCGIVSPASLFNDQVSGELRKWIFENYKVADITYYPAELKLYGKADISSCTFVVRNGVDQQDFFVKTYIDKTEYKEKKIEKAIYEYLKSNDYCIPLKTGLASIPVMMKLAVLPATLEYCKHCSIAFTRELDETKVSDKLNKNGKIEFAKGYMVDRYSFVGDGLFLNENIVQAPDSTNMYKIVWRDVSRDSQVRRIKATLLPPGYICGNSLGVIYGKEDALPYMKMLLAIMNSLIYEFQARSLLVSNHVSAGVVKQIHVPEPIIDDEIIRLVDSQLAGNNVERELEVRTALLYNLSSDEYESVVSSFGITDEEKQQLVENYKDNNEKGDMQNMIYNHYASTLSELDMQVVNCVPPGGNWKDIPESVPSKRLEQIRESYKAGKGSRSTYYGRLRPEMPSYTINTYFNRPGNGCHMHYEQNRTLSQREAARFQSFPDAFEFIGSLGAINTQIGNAVPPLLAYQIAKSIPFKGQFVDLFCGAGGLALGFIWAGWKPIIGNDIDKYAIETHRRNIGGEAICGDINDEDIHNTIVSMAVEAKKNNPDLPLFVLGGPPCQGFSTANTRRGTEDLRNWLFKSYAKVVKEIQPDGFVFENVKGILNLDKGKFFEMIQAELKECVEDIKVNKIGTADFGVPQRRDRVIIVGGSYDLTRDFHMEAISTVQKDGQRSLLPTVIGTEDAIGDLPELTPGEDGSSYPYKFPASNAYQKFMRGEIDAEEYLKTYKE
;
A
#
# COMPACT_ATOMS: atom_id res chain seq x y z
N MET A 1 36.72 -5.53 31.15
CA MET A 1 37.70 -5.39 30.05
C MET A 1 37.15 -4.66 28.81
N GLN A 2 36.21 -5.17 28.00
CA GLN A 2 35.75 -4.44 26.79
C GLN A 2 34.89 -3.19 27.10
N ILE A 3 33.99 -3.24 28.10
CA ILE A 3 33.13 -2.08 28.48
C ILE A 3 33.93 -0.96 29.17
N GLU A 4 34.85 -1.30 30.08
CA GLU A 4 35.71 -0.30 30.76
C GLU A 4 36.58 0.46 29.75
N ALA A 5 37.10 -0.24 28.73
CA ALA A 5 37.84 0.39 27.64
C ALA A 5 36.94 1.36 26.85
N ALA A 6 35.69 1.01 26.59
CA ALA A 6 34.74 1.89 25.92
C ALA A 6 34.37 3.13 26.75
N PHE A 7 34.21 2.98 28.08
CA PHE A 7 34.01 4.12 28.98
C PHE A 7 35.22 5.06 28.97
N SER A 8 36.44 4.52 28.96
CA SER A 8 37.65 5.34 28.85
C SER A 8 37.69 6.16 27.55
N LEU A 9 37.24 5.60 26.42
CA LEU A 9 37.15 6.33 25.14
C LEU A 9 36.10 7.45 25.20
N SER A 10 34.95 7.18 25.81
CA SER A 10 33.87 8.17 26.00
C SER A 10 34.31 9.32 26.90
N GLU A 11 34.91 9.01 28.05
CA GLU A 11 35.42 10.00 29.01
C GLU A 11 36.49 10.89 28.37
N GLU A 12 37.42 10.32 27.59
CA GLU A 12 38.43 11.07 26.86
C GLU A 12 37.79 12.06 25.87
N TYR A 13 36.80 11.61 25.09
CA TYR A 13 36.10 12.47 24.12
C TYR A 13 35.29 13.59 24.79
N TYR A 14 34.44 13.28 25.76
CA TYR A 14 33.58 14.27 26.41
C TYR A 14 34.37 15.26 27.26
N LYS A 15 35.54 14.88 27.77
CA LYS A 15 36.47 15.81 28.41
C LYS A 15 36.90 16.93 27.44
N PHE A 16 37.31 16.59 26.22
CA PHE A 16 37.64 17.61 25.22
C PHE A 16 36.44 18.50 24.85
N MET A 17 35.23 17.93 24.78
CA MET A 17 34.02 18.69 24.50
C MET A 17 33.76 19.76 25.57
N SER A 18 33.92 19.39 26.84
CA SER A 18 33.79 20.31 27.98
C SER A 18 34.93 21.31 28.07
N ASP A 19 36.18 20.89 27.83
CA ASP A 19 37.36 21.76 27.94
C ASP A 19 37.41 22.82 26.84
N PHE A 20 36.86 22.53 25.65
CA PHE A 20 36.89 23.43 24.49
C PHE A 20 35.67 24.34 24.35
N ALA A 21 34.58 24.09 25.07
CA ALA A 21 33.42 24.97 25.08
C ALA A 21 33.71 26.23 25.91
N GLN A 22 33.44 27.42 25.34
CA GLN A 22 33.76 28.70 26.01
C GLN A 22 32.52 29.38 26.58
N THR A 23 31.32 28.91 26.20
CA THR A 23 30.03 29.46 26.65
C THR A 23 29.00 28.35 26.83
N SER A 24 28.00 28.58 27.69
CA SER A 24 26.87 27.65 27.87
C SER A 24 26.08 27.40 26.57
N PHE A 25 25.99 28.40 25.70
CA PHE A 25 25.35 28.25 24.38
C PHE A 25 26.14 27.34 23.44
N GLU A 26 27.47 27.39 23.49
CA GLU A 26 28.31 26.46 22.74
C GLU A 26 28.18 25.04 23.29
N ASP A 27 28.16 24.87 24.61
CA ASP A 27 27.91 23.57 25.26
C ASP A 27 26.58 22.95 24.83
N ASP A 28 25.48 23.71 24.91
CA ASP A 28 24.15 23.20 24.55
C ASP A 28 24.09 22.77 23.08
N LYS A 29 24.75 23.51 22.20
CA LYS A 29 24.84 23.20 20.76
C LYS A 29 25.75 22.00 20.47
N LEU A 30 26.84 21.86 21.21
CA LEU A 30 27.82 20.79 21.07
C LEU A 30 27.28 19.45 21.56
N LEU A 31 26.53 19.47 22.67
CA LEU A 31 25.88 18.30 23.24
C LEU A 31 24.53 17.96 22.57
N GLY A 32 24.00 18.89 21.75
CA GLY A 32 22.74 18.68 21.04
C GLY A 32 21.52 18.69 21.94
N LYS A 33 21.50 19.57 22.96
CA LYS A 33 20.41 19.68 23.93
C LYS A 33 19.17 20.31 23.29
N PHE A 34 18.24 19.46 22.88
CA PHE A 34 16.91 19.88 22.40
C PHE A 34 15.85 19.35 23.37
N TYR A 35 15.41 20.19 24.31
CA TYR A 35 14.37 19.79 25.25
C TYR A 35 13.02 19.58 24.55
N THR A 36 12.33 18.49 24.89
CA THR A 36 11.03 18.12 24.31
C THR A 36 9.93 19.09 24.74
N ASP A 37 9.14 19.63 23.81
CA ASP A 37 7.94 20.42 24.15
C ASP A 37 6.99 19.62 25.05
N PHE A 38 6.44 20.24 26.09
CA PHE A 38 5.58 19.56 27.08
C PHE A 38 4.34 18.91 26.45
N THR A 39 3.80 19.52 25.39
CA THR A 39 2.64 18.98 24.66
C THR A 39 3.02 17.71 23.90
N VAL A 40 4.22 17.69 23.30
CA VAL A 40 4.76 16.52 22.60
C VAL A 40 5.02 15.38 23.60
N ALA A 41 5.65 15.71 24.73
CA ALA A 41 5.92 14.76 25.81
C ALA A 41 4.64 14.09 26.29
N LYS A 42 3.64 14.88 26.69
CA LYS A 42 2.34 14.39 27.19
C LYS A 42 1.66 13.44 26.20
N ARG A 43 1.54 13.84 24.93
CA ARG A 43 0.87 13.04 23.89
C ARG A 43 1.55 11.71 23.64
N MET A 44 2.88 11.72 23.51
CA MET A 44 3.64 10.49 23.33
C MET A 44 3.46 9.55 24.53
N VAL A 45 3.51 10.10 25.74
CA VAL A 45 3.34 9.34 26.97
C VAL A 45 1.92 8.75 27.10
N GLU A 46 0.87 9.49 26.75
CA GLU A 46 -0.50 8.96 26.72
C GLU A 46 -0.58 7.67 25.90
N THR A 47 0.03 7.67 24.71
CA THR A 47 0.13 6.49 23.85
C THR A 47 0.98 5.37 24.43
N ILE A 48 2.11 5.68 25.10
CA ILE A 48 2.92 4.69 25.81
C ILE A 48 2.03 3.96 26.83
N VAL A 49 1.34 4.71 27.70
CA VAL A 49 0.54 4.17 28.80
C VAL A 49 -0.63 3.31 28.31
N GLU A 50 -1.24 3.65 27.17
CA GLU A 50 -2.28 2.82 26.52
C GLU A 50 -1.73 1.48 25.99
N ASN A 51 -0.43 1.40 25.72
CA ASN A 51 0.23 0.22 25.16
C ASN A 51 1.08 -0.56 26.17
N VAL A 52 1.19 -0.08 27.41
CA VAL A 52 1.90 -0.77 28.49
C VAL A 52 1.19 -2.10 28.80
N LYS A 53 1.94 -3.21 28.73
CA LYS A 53 1.48 -4.53 29.17
C LYS A 53 2.37 -5.02 30.31
N LEU A 54 1.92 -4.78 31.53
CA LEU A 54 2.60 -5.28 32.72
C LEU A 54 2.15 -6.69 33.06
N ASP A 55 3.09 -7.50 33.54
CA ASP A 55 2.75 -8.76 34.21
C ASP A 55 1.91 -8.46 35.46
N VAL A 56 0.76 -9.14 35.56
CA VAL A 56 -0.18 -9.02 36.68
C VAL A 56 0.48 -9.46 37.99
N PHE A 57 1.47 -10.34 37.93
CA PHE A 57 2.22 -10.83 39.09
C PHE A 57 3.45 -9.99 39.43
N SER A 58 3.89 -9.08 38.55
CA SER A 58 5.04 -8.21 38.82
C SER A 58 4.68 -7.13 39.83
N ARG A 59 5.37 -7.12 40.97
CA ARG A 59 5.27 -6.06 41.99
C ARG A 59 6.07 -4.81 41.64
N ASP A 60 6.90 -4.88 40.60
CA ASP A 60 7.83 -3.82 40.22
C ASP A 60 7.53 -3.31 38.80
N ILE A 61 7.66 -1.99 38.59
CA ILE A 61 7.68 -1.35 37.27
C ILE A 61 9.05 -0.70 37.09
N LYS A 62 9.75 -1.05 36.02
CA LYS A 62 11.07 -0.50 35.70
C LYS A 62 10.97 0.53 34.58
N LEU A 63 11.34 1.77 34.89
CA LEU A 63 11.33 2.93 34.01
C LEU A 63 12.78 3.38 33.74
N ILE A 64 13.07 3.77 32.50
CA ILE A 64 14.35 4.40 32.15
C ILE A 64 14.16 5.57 31.18
N ASP A 65 14.93 6.62 31.42
CA ASP A 65 15.31 7.60 30.39
C ASP A 65 16.84 7.61 30.26
N PRO A 66 17.40 7.00 29.19
CA PRO A 66 18.85 6.90 28.98
C PRO A 66 19.48 8.23 28.52
N PHE A 67 18.69 9.25 28.21
CA PHE A 67 19.13 10.59 27.82
C PHE A 67 18.25 11.64 28.51
N CYS A 68 18.25 11.62 29.85
CA CYS A 68 17.15 12.16 30.63
C CYS A 68 16.99 13.68 30.56
N GLY A 69 18.03 14.44 30.24
CA GLY A 69 17.98 15.89 30.30
C GLY A 69 17.44 16.36 31.66
N ASP A 70 16.39 17.17 31.65
CA ASP A 70 15.72 17.67 32.87
C ASP A 70 14.65 16.73 33.45
N GLY A 71 14.51 15.52 32.89
CA GLY A 71 13.60 14.49 33.38
C GLY A 71 12.13 14.72 33.03
N ARG A 72 11.79 15.65 32.13
CA ARG A 72 10.39 15.96 31.80
C ARG A 72 9.61 14.76 31.24
N LEU A 73 10.23 13.93 30.41
CA LEU A 73 9.59 12.79 29.75
C LEU A 73 9.21 11.70 30.76
N ILE A 74 10.15 11.34 31.62
CA ILE A 74 9.92 10.33 32.65
C ILE A 74 9.00 10.84 33.76
N SER A 75 9.07 12.13 34.09
CA SER A 75 8.13 12.79 35.00
C SER A 75 6.69 12.71 34.50
N GLU A 76 6.46 13.07 33.23
CA GLU A 76 5.13 12.95 32.60
C GLU A 76 4.67 11.49 32.53
N THR A 77 5.58 10.55 32.28
CA THR A 77 5.29 9.10 32.31
C THR A 77 4.74 8.66 33.65
N ILE A 78 5.37 9.06 34.75
CA ILE A 78 4.90 8.74 36.10
C ILE A 78 3.50 9.33 36.33
N ILE A 79 3.29 10.61 35.95
CA ILE A 79 1.99 11.28 36.10
C ILE A 79 0.88 10.54 35.35
N GLN A 80 1.09 10.15 34.10
CA GLN A 80 0.08 9.45 33.28
C GLN A 80 -0.21 8.04 33.80
N LEU A 81 0.82 7.33 34.26
CA LEU A 81 0.64 6.02 34.89
C LEU A 81 -0.17 6.09 36.19
N ILE A 82 -0.06 7.17 36.97
CA ILE A 82 -0.91 7.43 38.15
C ILE A 82 -2.36 7.66 37.71
N GLN A 83 -2.58 8.51 36.70
CA GLN A 83 -3.92 8.86 36.22
C GLN A 83 -4.71 7.66 35.69
N LYS A 84 -4.01 6.65 35.14
CA LYS A 84 -4.60 5.40 34.65
C LYS A 84 -4.63 4.27 35.69
N ASP A 85 -4.26 4.55 36.94
CA ASP A 85 -4.22 3.60 38.06
C ASP A 85 -3.34 2.35 37.81
N ILE A 86 -2.28 2.49 37.01
CA ILE A 86 -1.39 1.37 36.64
C ILE A 86 -0.35 1.09 37.73
N ILE A 87 0.04 2.11 38.50
CA ILE A 87 1.09 2.03 39.53
C ILE A 87 0.56 1.46 40.85
N HIS A 88 -0.75 1.39 41.06
CA HIS A 88 -1.32 1.04 42.36
C HIS A 88 -0.77 -0.29 42.92
N GLY A 89 -0.19 -0.23 44.12
CA GLY A 89 0.38 -1.39 44.80
C GLY A 89 1.73 -1.91 44.25
N ARG A 90 2.38 -1.16 43.34
CA ARG A 90 3.67 -1.53 42.73
C ARG A 90 4.79 -0.58 43.15
N LYS A 91 6.02 -1.09 43.21
CA LYS A 91 7.24 -0.29 43.42
C LYS A 91 7.82 0.17 42.08
N LEU A 92 8.21 1.43 41.98
CA LEU A 92 8.90 1.99 40.81
C LEU A 92 10.41 1.84 40.95
N TYR A 93 11.09 1.39 39.90
CA TYR A 93 12.54 1.49 39.75
C TYR A 93 12.83 2.41 38.58
N ILE A 94 13.52 3.51 38.83
CA ILE A 94 13.63 4.63 37.89
C ILE A 94 15.11 4.88 37.61
N SER A 95 15.53 4.73 36.37
CA SER A 95 16.90 5.04 35.94
C SER A 95 16.96 6.32 35.12
N LEU A 96 17.83 7.24 35.53
CA LEU A 96 18.00 8.58 34.96
C LEU A 96 19.46 8.77 34.57
N TRP A 97 19.77 8.68 33.27
CA TRP A 97 21.15 8.76 32.78
C TRP A 97 21.29 9.95 31.82
N ASP A 98 22.39 10.69 31.97
CA ASP A 98 22.81 11.73 31.02
C ASP A 98 24.33 11.94 31.13
N ILE A 99 24.97 12.48 30.10
CA ILE A 99 26.38 12.88 30.16
C ILE A 99 26.57 14.21 30.93
N ASP A 100 25.49 14.96 31.13
CA ASP A 100 25.46 16.21 31.91
C ASP A 100 24.96 15.94 33.34
N GLU A 101 25.87 16.03 34.30
CA GLU A 101 25.58 15.81 35.72
C GLU A 101 24.56 16.81 36.29
N VAL A 102 24.54 18.05 35.78
CA VAL A 102 23.57 19.06 36.22
C VAL A 102 22.16 18.64 35.80
N ALA A 103 22.02 18.15 34.57
CA ALA A 103 20.75 17.67 34.03
C ALA A 103 20.22 16.47 34.84
N VAL A 104 21.08 15.48 35.11
CA VAL A 104 20.73 14.31 35.95
C VAL A 104 20.21 14.72 37.33
N ASN A 105 20.87 15.69 37.99
CA ASN A 105 20.44 16.15 39.30
C ASN A 105 19.07 16.85 39.26
N VAL A 106 18.82 17.66 38.23
CA VAL A 106 17.50 18.29 38.00
C VAL A 106 16.42 17.23 37.75
N ALA A 107 16.69 16.26 36.88
CA ALA A 107 15.77 15.16 36.59
C ALA A 107 15.42 14.36 37.85
N LYS A 108 16.44 14.04 38.67
CA LYS A 108 16.26 13.33 39.94
C LYS A 108 15.35 14.12 40.88
N GLN A 109 15.61 15.41 41.08
CA GLN A 109 14.80 16.24 41.96
C GLN A 109 13.33 16.28 41.49
N ASN A 110 13.09 16.51 40.21
CA ASN A 110 11.74 16.55 39.63
C ASN A 110 10.98 15.24 39.85
N VAL A 111 11.64 14.09 39.66
CA VAL A 111 11.04 12.77 39.88
C VAL A 111 10.76 12.51 41.36
N GLU A 112 11.68 12.87 42.26
CA GLU A 112 11.49 12.73 43.72
C GLU A 112 10.31 13.57 44.21
N GLU A 113 10.18 14.82 43.74
CA GLU A 113 9.06 15.70 44.07
C GLU A 113 7.71 15.08 43.68
N ILE A 114 7.59 14.53 42.47
CA ILE A 114 6.38 13.84 42.01
C ILE A 114 6.11 12.59 42.84
N CYS A 115 7.09 11.71 43.02
CA CYS A 115 6.89 10.46 43.74
C CYS A 115 6.50 10.69 45.21
N ASN A 116 7.10 11.69 45.86
CA ASN A 116 6.77 12.06 47.23
C ASN A 116 5.37 12.68 47.33
N ALA A 117 4.98 13.55 46.39
CA ALA A 117 3.65 14.17 46.37
C ALA A 117 2.52 13.14 46.26
N TYR A 118 2.73 12.06 45.51
CA TYR A 118 1.76 10.97 45.31
C TYR A 118 2.00 9.76 46.23
N GLN A 119 2.93 9.84 47.19
CA GLN A 119 3.25 8.78 48.16
C GLN A 119 3.58 7.42 47.51
N LEU A 120 4.32 7.44 46.39
CA LEU A 120 4.69 6.23 45.66
C LEU A 120 5.83 5.49 46.38
N SER A 121 5.90 4.17 46.21
CA SER A 121 7.09 3.40 46.57
C SER A 121 8.06 3.39 45.38
N TYR A 122 9.27 3.93 45.54
CA TYR A 122 10.21 4.08 44.43
C TYR A 122 11.68 3.90 44.83
N GLU A 123 12.53 3.67 43.83
CA GLU A 123 13.99 3.64 43.91
C GLU A 123 14.57 4.31 42.65
N ILE A 124 15.57 5.18 42.82
CA ILE A 124 16.16 5.95 41.71
C ILE A 124 17.65 5.62 41.54
N ASP A 125 18.02 5.23 40.32
CA ASP A 125 19.40 5.13 39.82
C ASP A 125 19.69 6.32 38.89
N ALA A 126 20.14 7.44 39.49
CA ALA A 126 20.51 8.66 38.77
C ALA A 126 22.03 8.80 38.71
N LYS A 127 22.62 8.87 37.51
CA LYS A 127 24.08 8.97 37.34
C LYS A 127 24.50 9.67 36.06
N LYS A 128 25.62 10.41 36.13
CA LYS A 128 26.37 10.90 34.96
C LYS A 128 26.94 9.69 34.21
N TYR A 129 26.37 9.36 33.06
CA TYR A 129 26.62 8.09 32.40
C TYR A 129 26.40 8.18 30.89
N ASP A 130 27.36 7.73 30.10
CA ASP A 130 27.19 7.61 28.65
C ASP A 130 26.36 6.38 28.31
N ALA A 131 25.10 6.61 27.95
CA ALA A 131 24.17 5.55 27.58
C ALA A 131 24.61 4.76 26.33
N PHE A 132 25.41 5.33 25.42
CA PHE A 132 25.92 4.62 24.25
C PHE A 132 26.90 3.49 24.63
N VAL A 133 27.50 3.56 25.83
CA VAL A 133 28.35 2.50 26.38
C VAL A 133 27.58 1.69 27.42
N GLY A 134 26.91 2.38 28.36
CA GLY A 134 26.31 1.79 29.55
C GLY A 134 25.13 0.87 29.30
N TYR A 135 24.42 1.04 28.18
CA TYR A 135 23.23 0.24 27.86
C TYR A 135 23.51 -1.26 27.77
N GLN A 136 24.76 -1.67 27.48
CA GLN A 136 25.15 -3.08 27.39
C GLN A 136 24.88 -3.87 28.68
N LEU A 137 24.91 -3.19 29.83
CA LEU A 137 24.69 -3.80 31.15
C LEU A 137 23.21 -4.00 31.48
N ILE A 138 22.30 -3.41 30.69
CA ILE A 138 20.87 -3.33 31.00
C ILE A 138 19.96 -3.72 29.82
N LYS A 139 20.50 -4.48 28.85
CA LYS A 139 19.74 -4.92 27.68
C LYS A 139 18.53 -5.74 28.11
N GLY A 140 17.34 -5.35 27.63
CA GLY A 140 16.11 -6.08 27.92
C GLY A 140 15.62 -6.00 29.38
N HIS A 141 15.97 -4.97 30.14
CA HIS A 141 15.68 -4.89 31.58
C HIS A 141 14.45 -4.03 31.94
N TYR A 142 14.00 -3.12 31.08
CA TYR A 142 12.99 -2.12 31.43
C TYR A 142 11.60 -2.42 30.85
N ASP A 143 10.57 -2.10 31.63
CA ASP A 143 9.17 -2.19 31.19
C ASP A 143 8.81 -1.01 30.29
N ILE A 144 9.33 0.17 30.61
CA ILE A 144 9.10 1.40 29.86
C ILE A 144 10.44 2.12 29.66
N CYS A 145 10.77 2.42 28.41
CA CYS A 145 11.82 3.37 28.05
C CYS A 145 11.18 4.59 27.39
N VAL A 146 11.42 5.79 27.92
CA VAL A 146 10.94 7.04 27.33
C VAL A 146 12.13 7.96 27.16
N THR A 147 12.35 8.51 25.96
CA THR A 147 13.57 9.30 25.75
C THR A 147 13.54 10.23 24.54
N ASN A 148 14.48 11.19 24.53
CA ASN A 148 14.80 12.05 23.41
C ASN A 148 16.33 12.06 23.22
N PRO A 149 16.89 11.19 22.38
CA PRO A 149 18.33 11.08 22.22
C PRO A 149 18.94 12.35 21.59
N PRO A 150 20.25 12.61 21.73
CA PRO A 150 20.87 13.84 21.23
C PRO A 150 20.89 13.94 19.69
N TRP A 151 20.56 15.11 19.13
CA TRP A 151 20.43 15.33 17.69
C TRP A 151 21.71 15.95 17.08
N SER A 152 22.78 15.16 17.01
CA SER A 152 24.06 15.63 16.45
C SER A 152 24.82 14.56 15.65
N LEU A 153 25.80 15.01 14.87
CA LEU A 153 26.73 14.15 14.12
C LEU A 153 28.10 14.17 14.80
N LEU A 154 28.69 13.00 15.04
CA LEU A 154 30.08 12.87 15.45
C LEU A 154 31.01 13.25 14.30
N LYS A 155 31.58 14.46 14.38
CA LYS A 155 32.60 14.98 13.47
C LYS A 155 33.42 16.07 14.15
N PRO A 156 34.66 16.34 13.69
CA PRO A 156 35.46 17.44 14.19
C PRO A 156 34.73 18.79 14.09
N GLN A 157 34.70 19.55 15.18
CA GLN A 157 33.94 20.80 15.25
C GLN A 157 34.78 21.97 14.73
N LYS A 158 34.23 22.73 13.78
CA LYS A 158 34.91 23.88 13.19
C LYS A 158 35.17 25.01 14.19
N LEU A 159 34.38 25.08 15.26
CA LEU A 159 34.45 26.11 16.31
C LEU A 159 35.75 26.01 17.11
N PHE A 160 36.29 24.80 17.28
CA PHE A 160 37.50 24.58 18.08
C PHE A 160 38.79 25.05 17.40
N ASN A 161 38.79 25.24 16.07
CA ASN A 161 39.98 25.59 15.29
C ASN A 161 40.50 27.03 15.52
N LYS A 162 39.74 27.94 16.14
CA LYS A 162 40.11 29.36 16.26
C LYS A 162 40.81 29.75 17.56
N SER A 163 40.78 28.88 18.59
CA SER A 163 41.12 29.27 19.97
C SER A 163 42.13 28.35 20.66
N ASN A 164 42.42 27.17 20.08
CA ASN A 164 43.20 26.11 20.69
C ASN A 164 44.51 25.86 19.93
N ASN A 165 45.56 25.38 20.61
CA ASN A 165 46.83 25.05 19.97
C ASN A 165 46.72 23.80 19.07
N GLU A 166 47.62 23.64 18.09
CA GLU A 166 47.55 22.52 17.12
C GLU A 166 47.67 21.15 17.79
N GLU A 167 48.44 21.03 18.87
CA GLU A 167 48.64 19.77 19.59
C GLU A 167 47.35 19.27 20.26
N ALA A 168 46.62 20.15 20.94
CA ALA A 168 45.34 19.81 21.56
C ALA A 168 44.26 19.52 20.51
N LEU A 169 44.29 20.21 19.37
CA LEU A 169 43.40 19.91 18.24
C LEU A 169 43.67 18.55 17.61
N GLU A 170 44.93 18.13 17.53
CA GLU A 170 45.30 16.80 17.04
C GLU A 170 44.91 15.71 18.05
N ALA A 171 45.13 15.92 19.35
CA ALA A 171 44.67 15.01 20.39
C ALA A 171 43.14 14.84 20.37
N TYR A 172 42.38 15.94 20.20
CA TYR A 172 40.93 15.89 20.01
C TYR A 172 40.52 15.07 18.78
N ARG A 173 41.20 15.25 17.64
CA ARG A 173 40.93 14.48 16.41
C ARG A 173 41.15 12.98 16.63
N VAL A 174 42.19 12.59 17.36
CA VAL A 174 42.46 11.19 17.70
C VAL A 174 41.37 10.64 18.64
N ALA A 175 40.98 11.40 19.66
CA ALA A 175 39.93 10.99 20.61
C ALA A 175 38.58 10.76 19.92
N ILE A 176 38.13 11.72 19.10
CA ILE A 176 36.87 11.57 18.35
C ILE A 176 36.97 10.46 17.29
N GLU A 177 38.12 10.22 16.67
CA GLU A 177 38.31 9.11 15.73
C GLU A 177 38.14 7.75 16.42
N LYS A 178 38.72 7.57 17.61
CA LYS A 178 38.58 6.33 18.39
C LYS A 178 37.14 6.13 18.87
N TYR A 179 36.49 7.17 19.39
CA TYR A 179 35.11 7.07 19.88
C TYR A 179 34.12 6.83 18.72
N ASP A 180 34.26 7.54 17.60
CA ASP A 180 33.46 7.28 16.39
C ASP A 180 33.71 5.87 15.83
N GLY A 181 34.94 5.37 15.92
CA GLY A 181 35.29 3.98 15.58
C GLY A 181 34.56 2.96 16.45
N PHE A 182 34.52 3.18 17.78
CA PHE A 182 33.72 2.38 18.71
C PHE A 182 32.23 2.42 18.34
N MET A 183 31.66 3.61 18.17
CA MET A 183 30.24 3.79 17.84
C MET A 183 29.85 3.07 16.55
N LYS A 184 30.71 3.11 15.52
CA LYS A 184 30.49 2.38 14.26
C LYS A 184 30.49 0.87 14.44
N SER A 185 31.37 0.35 15.31
CA SER A 185 31.42 -1.09 15.60
C SER A 185 30.24 -1.56 16.45
N GLU A 186 29.76 -0.71 17.37
CA GLU A 186 28.72 -1.05 18.34
C GLU A 186 27.30 -0.95 17.76
N PHE A 187 27.07 0.05 16.91
CA PHE A 187 25.75 0.37 16.34
C PHE A 187 25.72 0.22 14.81
N PRO A 188 26.08 -0.95 14.24
CA PRO A 188 26.26 -1.11 12.79
C PRO A 188 24.98 -0.83 11.99
N ILE A 189 23.79 -1.09 12.56
CA ILE A 189 22.49 -0.83 11.91
C ILE A 189 22.14 0.68 11.89
N SER A 190 22.70 1.47 12.81
CA SER A 190 22.50 2.92 12.88
C SER A 190 23.51 3.72 12.08
N GLN A 191 24.47 3.05 11.42
CA GLN A 191 25.49 3.71 10.62
C GLN A 191 25.03 3.99 9.19
N PRO A 192 25.47 5.11 8.57
CA PRO A 192 25.25 5.31 7.14
C PRO A 192 26.07 4.29 6.33
N SER A 193 25.65 4.02 5.09
CA SER A 193 26.44 3.16 4.19
C SER A 193 27.85 3.73 3.93
N ARG A 194 28.80 2.87 3.56
CA ARG A 194 30.24 3.23 3.36
C ARG A 194 30.47 4.40 2.37
N LYS A 195 29.47 4.79 1.57
CA LYS A 195 29.56 5.86 0.56
C LYS A 195 29.53 7.29 1.15
N PHE A 196 29.26 7.48 2.44
CA PHE A 196 28.99 8.79 3.04
C PHE A 196 30.17 9.48 3.77
N GLY A 197 31.41 9.01 3.57
CA GLY A 197 32.63 9.68 4.06
C GLY A 197 33.20 9.09 5.37
N LYS A 198 34.34 9.64 5.83
CA LYS A 198 35.09 9.13 7.00
C LYS A 198 34.34 9.35 8.33
N TRP A 199 33.62 10.45 8.48
CA TRP A 199 32.85 10.84 9.67
C TRP A 199 31.35 10.72 9.40
N GLY A 200 30.49 10.63 10.44
CA GLY A 200 29.04 10.67 10.21
C GLY A 200 28.16 9.80 11.10
N THR A 201 28.66 9.28 12.24
CA THR A 201 27.77 8.66 13.23
C THR A 201 26.74 9.69 13.70
N ASN A 202 25.46 9.34 13.57
CA ASN A 202 24.36 10.18 14.02
C ASN A 202 23.88 9.66 15.38
N LEU A 203 23.96 10.52 16.39
CA LEU A 203 23.66 10.13 17.77
C LEU A 203 22.17 9.86 18.00
N ALA A 204 21.25 10.51 17.24
CA ALA A 204 19.82 10.26 17.35
C ALA A 204 19.46 8.83 16.89
N ARG A 205 20.12 8.35 15.81
CA ARG A 205 19.95 6.97 15.31
C ARG A 205 20.50 5.94 16.30
N CYS A 206 21.73 6.13 16.75
CA CYS A 206 22.34 5.23 17.74
C CYS A 206 21.55 5.25 19.06
N GLY A 207 21.02 6.40 19.46
CA GLY A 207 20.27 6.55 20.70
C GLY A 207 18.88 5.92 20.62
N THR A 208 18.26 5.97 19.44
CA THR A 208 17.06 5.18 19.13
C THR A 208 17.34 3.70 19.31
N GLU A 209 18.45 3.20 18.76
CA GLU A 209 18.85 1.80 18.92
C GLU A 209 19.14 1.43 20.38
N VAL A 210 19.81 2.31 21.15
CA VAL A 210 20.01 2.15 22.60
C VAL A 210 18.67 1.98 23.30
N ALA A 211 17.74 2.92 23.12
CA ALA A 211 16.43 2.93 23.76
C ALA A 211 15.63 1.65 23.50
N LEU A 212 15.67 1.15 22.25
CA LEU A 212 14.99 -0.09 21.88
C LEU A 212 15.67 -1.34 22.46
N ARG A 213 16.99 -1.34 22.62
CA ARG A 213 17.72 -2.47 23.21
C ARG A 213 17.56 -2.56 24.74
N THR A 214 17.11 -1.51 25.43
CA THR A 214 16.91 -1.54 26.90
C THR A 214 15.57 -2.13 27.33
N ILE A 215 14.56 -2.17 26.45
CA ILE A 215 13.22 -2.66 26.80
C ILE A 215 13.10 -4.18 26.78
N LYS A 216 12.33 -4.74 27.72
CA LYS A 216 11.98 -6.18 27.79
C LYS A 216 11.20 -6.63 26.55
N PHE A 217 11.03 -7.95 26.42
CA PHE A 217 10.11 -8.53 25.44
C PHE A 217 8.64 -8.12 25.65
N SER A 218 8.22 -7.73 26.85
CA SER A 218 6.88 -7.16 27.07
C SER A 218 6.87 -5.63 27.14
N GLY A 219 8.03 -5.01 26.94
CA GLY A 219 8.24 -3.58 27.17
C GLY A 219 7.69 -2.70 26.06
N VAL A 220 7.55 -1.41 26.38
CA VAL A 220 7.16 -0.35 25.47
C VAL A 220 8.23 0.75 25.48
N CYS A 221 8.48 1.34 24.31
CA CYS A 221 9.43 2.43 24.15
C CYS A 221 8.78 3.60 23.41
N GLY A 222 8.91 4.81 23.97
CA GLY A 222 8.54 6.06 23.30
C GLY A 222 9.77 6.92 23.05
N ILE A 223 9.96 7.35 21.80
CA ILE A 223 11.17 8.04 21.35
C ILE A 223 10.78 9.32 20.63
N VAL A 224 11.46 10.42 20.99
CA VAL A 224 11.47 11.67 20.22
C VAL A 224 12.70 11.66 19.30
N SER A 225 12.54 11.98 18.02
CA SER A 225 13.61 11.94 17.02
C SER A 225 13.45 13.05 15.98
N PRO A 226 14.50 13.46 15.24
CA PRO A 226 14.34 14.19 14.00
C PRO A 226 13.48 13.39 13.03
N ALA A 227 12.62 14.07 12.25
CA ALA A 227 11.73 13.41 11.29
C ALA A 227 12.51 12.66 10.18
N SER A 228 13.78 13.03 9.96
CA SER A 228 14.66 12.40 8.96
C SER A 228 14.82 10.90 9.17
N LEU A 229 14.69 10.40 10.42
CA LEU A 229 14.76 8.98 10.74
C LEU A 229 13.83 8.15 9.84
N PHE A 230 12.61 8.64 9.58
CA PHE A 230 11.60 7.92 8.81
C PHE A 230 11.62 8.17 7.31
N ASN A 231 12.33 9.19 6.80
CA ASN A 231 12.27 9.55 5.38
C ASN A 231 13.62 9.73 4.66
N ASP A 232 14.76 9.56 5.36
CA ASP A 232 16.09 9.67 4.73
C ASP A 232 16.59 8.36 4.09
N GLN A 233 17.66 8.47 3.29
CA GLN A 233 18.30 7.34 2.62
C GLN A 233 19.33 6.59 3.48
N VAL A 234 19.63 7.06 4.69
CA VAL A 234 20.73 6.52 5.51
C VAL A 234 20.24 5.69 6.70
N SER A 235 18.96 5.79 7.06
CA SER A 235 18.34 5.10 8.19
C SER A 235 17.59 3.83 7.79
N GLY A 236 17.68 3.38 6.54
CA GLY A 236 16.94 2.22 6.01
C GLY A 236 17.10 0.95 6.85
N GLU A 237 18.35 0.58 7.19
CA GLU A 237 18.64 -0.60 8.03
C GLU A 237 18.02 -0.49 9.44
N LEU A 238 18.12 0.69 10.06
CA LEU A 238 17.52 0.94 11.37
C LEU A 238 15.99 0.87 11.31
N ARG A 239 15.36 1.47 10.29
CA ARG A 239 13.90 1.39 10.10
C ARG A 239 13.46 -0.05 9.87
N LYS A 240 14.15 -0.79 9.01
CA LYS A 240 13.90 -2.21 8.79
C LYS A 240 13.95 -2.99 10.10
N TRP A 241 15.00 -2.78 10.89
CA TRP A 241 15.11 -3.39 12.21
C TRP A 241 13.93 -3.03 13.12
N ILE A 242 13.48 -1.77 13.13
CA ILE A 242 12.31 -1.33 13.90
C ILE A 242 11.03 -2.06 13.45
N PHE A 243 10.66 -1.98 12.18
CA PHE A 243 9.39 -2.51 11.68
C PHE A 243 9.34 -4.04 11.60
N GLU A 244 10.48 -4.72 11.49
CA GLU A 244 10.54 -6.19 11.42
C GLU A 244 10.67 -6.84 12.81
N ASN A 245 11.06 -6.11 13.86
CA ASN A 245 11.27 -6.68 15.20
C ASN A 245 10.32 -6.11 16.27
N TYR A 246 9.68 -4.97 16.02
CA TYR A 246 8.78 -4.32 16.97
C TYR A 246 7.46 -3.96 16.30
N LYS A 247 6.39 -4.01 17.08
CA LYS A 247 5.10 -3.48 16.68
C LYS A 247 5.09 -1.97 16.92
N VAL A 248 4.90 -1.22 15.85
CA VAL A 248 4.74 0.23 15.90
C VAL A 248 3.31 0.53 16.33
N ALA A 249 3.14 1.23 17.46
CA ALA A 249 1.83 1.61 17.97
C ALA A 249 1.38 2.97 17.43
N ASP A 250 2.32 3.92 17.29
CA ASP A 250 2.04 5.27 16.81
C ASP A 250 3.30 5.88 16.19
N ILE A 251 3.11 6.66 15.11
CA ILE A 251 4.09 7.59 14.59
C ILE A 251 3.42 8.95 14.46
N THR A 252 3.99 9.96 15.08
CA THR A 252 3.46 11.33 15.02
C THR A 252 4.51 12.27 14.45
N TYR A 253 4.16 13.00 13.40
CA TYR A 253 5.01 13.99 12.74
C TYR A 253 4.64 15.43 13.12
N TYR A 254 5.68 16.21 13.40
CA TYR A 254 5.61 17.63 13.72
C TYR A 254 6.43 18.44 12.70
N PRO A 255 5.76 19.27 11.87
CA PRO A 255 6.44 20.17 10.93
C PRO A 255 7.34 21.19 11.64
N ALA A 256 8.37 21.67 10.94
CA ALA A 256 9.35 22.61 11.49
C ALA A 256 8.72 23.97 11.84
N GLU A 257 7.66 24.34 11.13
CA GLU A 257 6.89 25.57 11.25
C GLU A 257 6.25 25.74 12.65
N LEU A 258 6.07 24.64 13.38
CA LEU A 258 5.54 24.65 14.75
C LEU A 258 6.52 25.22 15.79
N LYS A 259 7.81 25.33 15.45
CA LYS A 259 8.88 25.86 16.30
C LYS A 259 8.90 25.25 17.71
N LEU A 260 8.78 23.92 17.78
CA LEU A 260 8.70 23.18 19.05
C LEU A 260 10.01 23.18 19.86
N TYR A 261 11.15 23.39 19.19
CA TYR A 261 12.48 23.34 19.81
C TYR A 261 13.17 24.70 19.78
N GLY A 262 12.46 25.73 20.27
CA GLY A 262 12.99 27.10 20.37
C GLY A 262 13.16 27.77 19.01
N LYS A 263 14.38 28.25 18.71
CA LYS A 263 14.71 28.89 17.41
C LYS A 263 15.10 27.89 16.31
N ALA A 264 15.18 26.59 16.63
CA ALA A 264 15.58 25.58 15.66
C ALA A 264 14.45 25.31 14.66
N ASP A 265 14.76 25.43 13.38
CA ASP A 265 13.86 25.14 12.26
C ASP A 265 14.07 23.67 11.84
N ILE A 266 13.56 22.75 12.66
CA ILE A 266 13.77 21.30 12.51
C ILE A 266 12.42 20.60 12.67
N SER A 267 12.07 19.77 11.69
CA SER A 267 10.92 18.87 11.81
C SER A 267 11.28 17.66 12.67
N SER A 268 10.32 17.20 13.48
CA SER A 268 10.53 16.12 14.43
C SER A 268 9.42 15.08 14.34
N CYS A 269 9.66 13.93 14.91
CA CYS A 269 8.64 12.91 15.11
C CYS A 269 8.73 12.35 16.53
N THR A 270 7.60 11.83 17.00
CA THR A 270 7.57 10.85 18.07
C THR A 270 7.10 9.52 17.51
N PHE A 271 7.55 8.43 18.10
CA PHE A 271 7.02 7.12 17.79
C PHE A 271 7.04 6.24 19.02
N VAL A 272 6.01 5.41 19.14
CA VAL A 272 5.83 4.46 20.23
C VAL A 272 5.86 3.06 19.66
N VAL A 273 6.71 2.21 20.21
CA VAL A 273 6.83 0.82 19.80
C VAL A 273 6.71 -0.10 21.00
N ARG A 274 6.22 -1.31 20.76
CA ARG A 274 6.22 -2.42 21.73
C ARG A 274 6.73 -3.67 21.07
N ASN A 275 7.22 -4.62 21.85
CA ASN A 275 7.63 -5.89 21.25
C ASN A 275 6.44 -6.67 20.66
N GLY A 276 6.70 -7.44 19.61
CA GLY A 276 5.72 -8.24 18.87
C GLY A 276 5.87 -8.10 17.35
N VAL A 277 5.59 -9.18 16.61
CA VAL A 277 5.74 -9.28 15.14
C VAL A 277 4.41 -9.56 14.41
N ASP A 278 3.28 -9.43 15.10
CA ASP A 278 1.97 -9.52 14.46
C ASP A 278 1.74 -8.36 13.48
N GLN A 279 0.74 -8.51 12.60
CA GLN A 279 0.31 -7.54 11.59
C GLN A 279 0.42 -6.07 12.07
N GLN A 280 1.16 -5.27 11.30
CA GLN A 280 1.44 -3.87 11.57
C GLN A 280 0.25 -3.01 11.16
N ASP A 281 -0.73 -2.89 12.05
CA ASP A 281 -1.77 -1.88 11.96
C ASP A 281 -1.35 -0.69 12.81
N PHE A 282 -0.90 0.40 12.17
CA PHE A 282 -0.55 1.63 12.86
C PHE A 282 -1.09 2.86 12.13
N PHE A 283 -1.21 3.94 12.88
CA PHE A 283 -1.63 5.23 12.37
C PHE A 283 -0.43 6.17 12.33
N VAL A 284 -0.46 7.07 11.36
CA VAL A 284 0.45 8.22 11.33
C VAL A 284 -0.38 9.47 11.57
N LYS A 285 0.04 10.25 12.57
CA LYS A 285 -0.52 11.57 12.86
C LYS A 285 0.38 12.65 12.28
N THR A 286 -0.20 13.65 11.64
CA THR A 286 0.52 14.80 11.07
C THR A 286 -0.10 16.07 11.62
N TYR A 287 0.64 16.79 12.45
CA TYR A 287 0.19 18.04 13.04
C TYR A 287 0.20 19.17 12.02
N ILE A 288 -0.86 19.98 12.03
CA ILE A 288 -0.99 21.20 11.22
C ILE A 288 -0.59 22.40 12.08
N ASP A 289 -1.07 22.43 13.33
CA ASP A 289 -0.70 23.39 14.36
C ASP A 289 -0.41 22.66 15.69
N LYS A 290 -0.34 23.38 16.82
CA LYS A 290 -0.05 22.75 18.12
C LYS A 290 -1.21 21.91 18.66
N THR A 291 -2.42 22.06 18.15
CA THR A 291 -3.66 21.46 18.65
C THR A 291 -4.33 20.51 17.67
N GLU A 292 -4.21 20.77 16.37
CA GLU A 292 -4.90 20.05 15.31
C GLU A 292 -3.93 19.13 14.55
N TYR A 293 -4.37 17.90 14.31
CA TYR A 293 -3.65 16.92 13.49
C TYR A 293 -4.60 16.19 12.56
N LYS A 294 -4.05 15.71 11.44
CA LYS A 294 -4.67 14.70 10.58
C LYS A 294 -4.13 13.34 10.97
N GLU A 295 -4.99 12.33 10.98
CA GLU A 295 -4.60 10.94 11.23
C GLU A 295 -4.93 10.09 9.99
N LYS A 296 -4.04 9.17 9.64
CA LYS A 296 -4.29 8.21 8.57
C LYS A 296 -3.75 6.84 8.97
N LYS A 297 -4.60 5.83 8.81
CA LYS A 297 -4.23 4.42 8.98
C LYS A 297 -3.32 3.99 7.84
N ILE A 298 -2.27 3.25 8.16
CA ILE A 298 -1.45 2.59 7.14
C ILE A 298 -2.13 1.27 6.75
N GLU A 299 -2.64 1.23 5.54
CA GLU A 299 -3.29 0.06 4.98
C GLU A 299 -2.27 -0.97 4.49
N LYS A 300 -2.67 -2.23 4.35
CA LYS A 300 -1.79 -3.34 3.95
C LYS A 300 -1.00 -3.03 2.67
N ALA A 301 -1.65 -2.49 1.64
CA ALA A 301 -1.00 -2.14 0.37
C ALA A 301 0.07 -1.05 0.54
N ILE A 302 -0.21 -0.03 1.37
CA ILE A 302 0.75 1.02 1.72
C ILE A 302 1.91 0.42 2.53
N TYR A 303 1.63 -0.42 3.52
CA TYR A 303 2.65 -1.05 4.35
C TYR A 303 3.64 -1.89 3.51
N GLU A 304 3.14 -2.71 2.59
CA GLU A 304 3.99 -3.50 1.69
C GLU A 304 4.83 -2.61 0.75
N TYR A 305 4.27 -1.49 0.28
CA TYR A 305 5.03 -0.48 -0.47
C TYR A 305 6.11 0.18 0.38
N LEU A 306 5.81 0.56 1.62
CA LEU A 306 6.81 1.10 2.54
C LEU A 306 7.92 0.08 2.76
N LYS A 307 7.59 -1.19 2.99
CA LYS A 307 8.54 -2.30 3.17
C LYS A 307 9.48 -2.49 1.98
N SER A 308 8.98 -2.41 0.74
CA SER A 308 9.82 -2.48 -0.46
C SER A 308 10.70 -1.25 -0.68
N ASN A 309 10.43 -0.16 0.04
CA ASN A 309 11.17 1.11 0.00
C ASN A 309 11.86 1.42 1.34
N ASP A 310 12.45 0.41 1.97
CA ASP A 310 13.21 0.53 3.23
C ASP A 310 12.44 1.22 4.36
N TYR A 311 11.12 1.01 4.42
CA TYR A 311 10.18 1.61 5.37
C TYR A 311 10.22 3.15 5.38
N CYS A 312 10.50 3.78 4.23
CA CYS A 312 10.54 5.22 4.08
C CYS A 312 9.13 5.81 4.07
N ILE A 313 8.78 6.61 5.08
CA ILE A 313 7.46 7.24 5.23
C ILE A 313 7.55 8.71 4.75
N PRO A 314 6.75 9.13 3.76
CA PRO A 314 6.76 10.51 3.25
C PRO A 314 6.05 11.48 4.21
N LEU A 315 6.56 11.64 5.42
CA LEU A 315 5.95 12.45 6.49
C LEU A 315 5.74 13.92 6.07
N LYS A 316 6.60 14.43 5.18
CA LYS A 316 6.59 15.82 4.74
C LYS A 316 5.62 16.11 3.61
N THR A 317 5.61 15.29 2.56
CA THR A 317 4.67 15.41 1.44
C THR A 317 3.29 14.85 1.80
N GLY A 318 3.22 14.05 2.87
CA GLY A 318 1.99 13.51 3.44
C GLY A 318 1.62 12.15 2.85
N LEU A 319 0.95 11.33 3.65
CA LEU A 319 0.52 9.97 3.26
C LEU A 319 -0.53 9.93 2.14
N ALA A 320 -1.13 11.07 1.79
CA ALA A 320 -2.02 11.18 0.64
C ALA A 320 -1.26 11.03 -0.70
N SER A 321 0.06 11.27 -0.70
CA SER A 321 0.90 11.10 -1.88
C SER A 321 1.20 9.64 -2.24
N ILE A 322 1.10 8.72 -1.27
CA ILE A 322 1.56 7.33 -1.44
C ILE A 322 0.85 6.60 -2.58
N PRO A 323 -0.49 6.65 -2.73
CA PRO A 323 -1.17 6.03 -3.87
C PRO A 323 -0.58 6.42 -5.23
N VAL A 324 -0.34 7.71 -5.43
CA VAL A 324 0.28 8.23 -6.66
C VAL A 324 1.72 7.72 -6.77
N MET A 325 2.51 7.77 -5.69
CA MET A 325 3.87 7.23 -5.68
C MET A 325 3.94 5.74 -5.99
N MET A 326 2.97 4.94 -5.52
CA MET A 326 2.87 3.52 -5.84
C MET A 326 2.60 3.30 -7.34
N LYS A 327 1.73 4.11 -7.94
CA LYS A 327 1.51 4.08 -9.40
C LYS A 327 2.76 4.47 -10.18
N LEU A 328 3.48 5.51 -9.74
CA LEU A 328 4.70 5.94 -10.41
C LEU A 328 5.83 4.90 -10.28
N ALA A 329 5.88 4.15 -9.18
CA ALA A 329 6.92 3.15 -8.92
C ALA A 329 6.88 1.91 -9.85
N VAL A 330 5.82 1.74 -10.64
CA VAL A 330 5.76 0.66 -11.67
C VAL A 330 6.50 1.05 -12.96
N LEU A 331 6.81 2.33 -13.15
CA LEU A 331 7.53 2.87 -14.29
C LEU A 331 9.05 2.69 -14.11
N PRO A 332 9.87 2.69 -15.17
CA PRO A 332 11.32 2.55 -15.05
C PRO A 332 11.94 3.72 -14.28
N ALA A 333 13.01 3.45 -13.52
CA ALA A 333 13.78 4.51 -12.90
C ALA A 333 14.52 5.36 -13.94
N THR A 334 14.84 6.62 -13.63
CA THR A 334 15.62 7.51 -14.54
C THR A 334 16.94 6.84 -14.97
N LEU A 335 17.58 6.08 -14.08
CA LEU A 335 18.78 5.31 -14.43
C LEU A 335 18.52 4.23 -15.49
N GLU A 336 17.36 3.57 -15.44
CA GLU A 336 16.97 2.51 -16.39
C GLU A 336 16.58 3.12 -17.74
N TYR A 337 15.81 4.20 -17.73
CA TYR A 337 15.56 5.03 -18.92
C TYR A 337 16.89 5.40 -19.60
N CYS A 338 17.85 5.91 -18.83
CA CYS A 338 19.15 6.28 -19.36
C CYS A 338 19.88 5.10 -20.02
N LYS A 339 19.86 3.92 -19.39
CA LYS A 339 20.46 2.70 -19.95
C LYS A 339 19.78 2.27 -21.26
N HIS A 340 18.45 2.28 -21.32
CA HIS A 340 17.69 1.93 -22.53
C HIS A 340 18.01 2.88 -23.69
N CYS A 341 18.21 4.16 -23.40
CA CYS A 341 18.48 5.21 -24.39
C CYS A 341 19.97 5.40 -24.70
N SER A 342 20.86 4.55 -24.20
CA SER A 342 22.33 4.69 -24.37
C SER A 342 22.90 6.05 -23.91
N ILE A 343 22.32 6.64 -22.87
CA ILE A 343 22.81 7.85 -22.19
C ILE A 343 23.29 7.51 -20.78
N ALA A 344 24.21 8.30 -20.23
CA ALA A 344 24.90 7.94 -18.99
C ALA A 344 25.04 9.10 -18.01
N PHE A 345 24.95 8.77 -16.71
CA PHE A 345 25.29 9.69 -15.63
C PHE A 345 26.81 9.81 -15.49
N THR A 346 27.32 11.02 -15.23
CA THR A 346 28.74 11.25 -14.99
C THR A 346 29.00 12.30 -13.91
N ARG A 347 30.27 12.39 -13.48
CA ARG A 347 30.85 13.53 -12.78
C ARG A 347 32.14 13.90 -13.50
N GLU A 348 32.31 15.17 -13.85
CA GLU A 348 33.43 15.61 -14.69
C GLU A 348 34.53 16.30 -13.88
N LEU A 349 34.32 17.54 -13.42
CA LEU A 349 35.38 18.34 -12.78
C LEU A 349 35.18 18.51 -11.26
N ASP A 350 36.19 18.11 -10.47
CA ASP A 350 36.26 18.48 -9.06
C ASP A 350 36.63 19.97 -8.91
N GLU A 351 35.77 20.73 -8.23
CA GLU A 351 35.92 22.16 -8.01
C GLU A 351 37.01 22.53 -6.96
N THR A 352 37.66 21.54 -6.34
CA THR A 352 38.80 21.80 -5.45
C THR A 352 39.91 22.56 -6.20
N LYS A 353 40.21 23.78 -5.76
CA LYS A 353 41.12 24.74 -6.43
C LYS A 353 40.76 24.98 -7.91
N VAL A 354 39.47 25.13 -8.20
CA VAL A 354 38.97 25.28 -9.58
C VAL A 354 39.58 26.48 -10.32
N SER A 355 39.95 27.56 -9.62
CA SER A 355 40.61 28.74 -10.23
C SER A 355 41.85 28.38 -11.03
N ASP A 356 42.61 27.39 -10.56
CA ASP A 356 43.87 26.96 -11.17
C ASP A 356 43.60 26.13 -12.43
N LYS A 357 42.39 25.55 -12.54
CA LYS A 357 41.96 24.68 -13.63
C LYS A 357 41.22 25.44 -14.74
N LEU A 358 41.00 26.75 -14.59
CA LEU A 358 40.21 27.58 -15.53
C LEU A 358 41.04 28.73 -16.11
N ASN A 359 40.64 29.23 -17.27
CA ASN A 359 41.19 30.42 -17.92
C ASN A 359 40.06 31.28 -18.54
N LYS A 360 40.41 32.47 -19.05
CA LYS A 360 39.44 33.41 -19.64
C LYS A 360 39.13 33.14 -21.13
N ASN A 361 39.93 32.30 -21.79
CA ASN A 361 39.79 32.01 -23.21
C ASN A 361 40.09 30.51 -23.43
N GLY A 362 39.21 29.79 -24.10
CA GLY A 362 39.40 28.37 -24.38
C GLY A 362 38.32 27.81 -25.30
N LYS A 363 38.37 26.50 -25.54
CA LYS A 363 37.39 25.80 -26.40
C LYS A 363 36.27 25.14 -25.61
N ILE A 364 36.53 24.79 -24.34
CA ILE A 364 35.59 24.05 -23.50
C ILE A 364 35.15 24.96 -22.36
N GLU A 365 33.89 25.38 -22.36
CA GLU A 365 33.34 26.30 -21.37
C GLU A 365 33.00 25.55 -20.06
N PHE A 366 33.25 26.20 -18.93
CA PHE A 366 32.97 25.65 -17.60
C PHE A 366 31.54 26.00 -17.16
N ALA A 367 30.76 24.98 -16.83
CA ALA A 367 29.39 25.12 -16.32
C ALA A 367 29.33 24.88 -14.80
N LYS A 368 28.60 25.75 -14.08
CA LYS A 368 28.43 25.71 -12.63
C LYS A 368 26.97 25.86 -12.22
N GLY A 369 26.61 25.36 -11.03
CA GLY A 369 25.22 25.29 -10.55
C GLY A 369 24.40 26.60 -10.63
N TYR A 370 24.97 27.76 -10.34
CA TYR A 370 24.20 29.02 -10.41
C TYR A 370 23.93 29.52 -11.84
N MET A 371 24.64 28.99 -12.84
CA MET A 371 24.49 29.32 -14.26
C MET A 371 23.28 28.62 -14.89
N VAL A 372 22.73 27.61 -14.22
CA VAL A 372 21.64 26.76 -14.72
C VAL A 372 20.31 27.18 -14.11
N ASP A 373 19.31 27.39 -14.97
CA ASP A 373 17.89 27.39 -14.59
C ASP A 373 17.10 26.46 -15.52
N ARG A 374 15.79 26.35 -15.32
CA ARG A 374 14.91 25.50 -16.14
C ARG A 374 14.98 25.93 -17.60
N TYR A 375 15.43 25.03 -18.46
CA TYR A 375 15.63 25.25 -19.89
C TYR A 375 16.52 26.46 -20.24
N SER A 376 17.37 26.92 -19.31
CA SER A 376 18.19 28.11 -19.52
C SER A 376 19.58 27.95 -18.92
N PHE A 377 20.58 28.51 -19.61
CA PHE A 377 21.97 28.56 -19.16
C PHE A 377 22.56 29.94 -19.45
N VAL A 378 23.21 30.53 -18.44
CA VAL A 378 23.93 31.80 -18.55
C VAL A 378 25.36 31.60 -18.05
N GLY A 379 26.32 31.48 -18.96
CA GLY A 379 27.73 31.25 -18.66
C GLY A 379 28.48 32.54 -18.27
N ASP A 380 29.58 32.37 -17.51
CA ASP A 380 30.46 33.47 -17.10
C ASP A 380 31.68 33.67 -18.01
N GLY A 381 31.77 32.91 -19.11
CA GLY A 381 32.91 32.99 -20.04
C GLY A 381 34.23 32.49 -19.44
N LEU A 382 34.17 31.48 -18.57
CA LEU A 382 35.34 30.78 -18.05
C LEU A 382 35.49 29.43 -18.77
N PHE A 383 36.71 29.08 -19.13
CA PHE A 383 37.01 27.87 -19.92
C PHE A 383 37.99 26.97 -19.20
N LEU A 384 37.98 25.68 -19.53
CA LEU A 384 38.91 24.70 -19.02
C LEU A 384 40.33 25.04 -19.46
N ASN A 385 41.28 25.02 -18.53
CA ASN A 385 42.70 25.05 -18.86
C ASN A 385 43.17 23.65 -19.27
N GLU A 386 43.07 23.36 -20.57
CA GLU A 386 43.44 22.07 -21.17
C GLU A 386 44.92 21.68 -20.97
N ASN A 387 45.79 22.63 -20.58
CA ASN A 387 47.19 22.34 -20.23
C ASN A 387 47.34 21.73 -18.83
N ILE A 388 46.34 21.89 -17.96
CA ILE A 388 46.37 21.46 -16.56
C ILE A 388 45.42 20.28 -16.35
N VAL A 389 44.28 20.26 -17.04
CA VAL A 389 43.26 19.22 -16.91
C VAL A 389 42.95 18.64 -18.28
N GLN A 390 43.08 17.32 -18.41
CA GLN A 390 42.66 16.60 -19.61
C GLN A 390 41.13 16.57 -19.68
N ALA A 391 40.58 17.05 -20.79
CA ALA A 391 39.14 17.02 -21.03
C ALA A 391 38.64 15.56 -21.18
N PRO A 392 37.57 15.16 -20.47
CA PRO A 392 36.95 13.85 -20.67
C PRO A 392 36.18 13.81 -22.01
N ASP A 393 36.02 12.62 -22.61
CA ASP A 393 35.30 12.46 -23.88
C ASP A 393 33.86 13.01 -23.85
N SER A 394 33.24 13.04 -22.67
CA SER A 394 31.92 13.61 -22.44
C SER A 394 31.84 15.09 -22.80
N THR A 395 32.94 15.85 -22.85
CA THR A 395 32.92 17.27 -23.29
C THR A 395 32.44 17.42 -24.72
N ASN A 396 32.62 16.40 -25.57
CA ASN A 396 32.20 16.38 -26.98
C ASN A 396 30.76 15.88 -27.19
N MET A 397 29.99 15.74 -26.11
CA MET A 397 28.64 15.18 -26.12
C MET A 397 27.61 16.18 -25.57
N TYR A 398 26.35 16.01 -25.95
CA TYR A 398 25.23 16.74 -25.36
C TYR A 398 25.09 16.37 -23.89
N LYS A 399 24.60 17.32 -23.07
CA LYS A 399 24.44 17.11 -21.63
C LYS A 399 23.12 17.66 -21.12
N ILE A 400 22.35 16.85 -20.39
CA ILE A 400 21.36 17.37 -19.46
C ILE A 400 22.10 17.67 -18.16
N VAL A 401 21.98 18.90 -17.67
CA VAL A 401 22.59 19.34 -16.42
C VAL A 401 21.51 19.87 -15.48
N TRP A 402 21.66 19.61 -14.18
CA TRP A 402 20.79 20.16 -13.14
C TRP A 402 21.58 20.61 -11.91
N ARG A 403 20.97 21.50 -11.13
CA ARG A 403 21.56 22.04 -9.89
C ARG A 403 21.62 21.00 -8.78
N ASP A 404 22.81 20.74 -8.23
CA ASP A 404 22.96 19.86 -7.07
C ASP A 404 22.50 20.51 -5.76
N VAL A 405 22.42 21.85 -5.69
CA VAL A 405 21.95 22.58 -4.51
C VAL A 405 20.72 23.41 -4.82
N SER A 406 19.62 23.09 -4.15
CA SER A 406 18.32 23.73 -4.29
C SER A 406 17.59 23.80 -2.95
N ARG A 407 17.16 25.00 -2.56
CA ARG A 407 16.52 25.22 -1.26
C ARG A 407 15.18 24.49 -1.23
N ASP A 408 14.92 23.88 -0.09
CA ASP A 408 13.70 23.14 0.16
C ASP A 408 12.41 23.98 0.05
N SER A 409 12.49 25.29 0.29
CA SER A 409 11.36 26.23 0.17
C SER A 409 10.98 26.60 -1.28
N GLN A 410 11.75 26.18 -2.29
CA GLN A 410 11.44 26.53 -3.69
C GLN A 410 10.30 25.65 -4.22
N VAL A 411 9.35 26.24 -4.96
CA VAL A 411 8.24 25.50 -5.59
C VAL A 411 8.77 24.38 -6.49
N ARG A 412 9.83 24.64 -7.26
CA ARG A 412 10.52 23.63 -8.07
C ARG A 412 12.00 23.59 -7.72
N ARG A 413 12.45 22.44 -7.23
CA ARG A 413 13.83 22.19 -6.81
C ARG A 413 14.67 21.64 -7.94
N ILE A 414 14.10 20.83 -8.83
CA ILE A 414 14.73 20.38 -10.06
C ILE A 414 14.74 21.54 -11.05
N LYS A 415 15.96 21.96 -11.42
CA LYS A 415 16.21 22.98 -12.43
C LYS A 415 17.20 22.40 -13.42
N ALA A 416 16.69 21.91 -14.55
CA ALA A 416 17.48 21.23 -15.56
C ALA A 416 17.46 21.97 -16.90
N THR A 417 18.57 21.91 -17.63
CA THR A 417 18.71 22.42 -19.00
C THR A 417 19.58 21.49 -19.85
N LEU A 418 19.62 21.73 -21.16
CA LEU A 418 20.44 21.00 -22.12
C LEU A 418 21.61 21.87 -22.58
N LEU A 419 22.83 21.34 -22.51
CA LEU A 419 24.04 21.93 -23.06
C LEU A 419 24.48 21.16 -24.31
N PRO A 420 24.89 21.85 -25.39
CA PRO A 420 25.49 21.21 -26.55
C PRO A 420 26.92 20.69 -26.24
N PRO A 421 27.57 19.99 -27.17
CA PRO A 421 29.01 19.73 -27.08
C PRO A 421 29.84 21.01 -26.85
N GLY A 422 30.93 20.91 -26.08
CA GLY A 422 31.81 22.04 -25.75
C GLY A 422 31.79 22.50 -24.30
N TYR A 423 31.15 21.76 -23.40
CA TYR A 423 31.03 22.11 -21.97
C TYR A 423 31.67 21.07 -21.05
N ILE A 424 32.27 21.53 -19.94
CA ILE A 424 32.68 20.72 -18.78
C ILE A 424 31.99 21.22 -17.51
N CYS A 425 31.45 20.30 -16.71
CA CYS A 425 30.61 20.62 -15.56
C CYS A 425 31.35 20.43 -14.22
N GLY A 426 31.19 21.40 -13.33
CA GLY A 426 31.66 21.30 -11.94
C GLY A 426 30.82 20.35 -11.08
N ASN A 427 31.32 19.98 -9.91
CA ASN A 427 30.65 19.10 -8.95
C ASN A 427 29.39 19.69 -8.29
N SER A 428 29.09 20.97 -8.51
CA SER A 428 27.81 21.62 -8.18
C SER A 428 26.67 21.34 -9.16
N LEU A 429 26.95 20.62 -10.26
CA LEU A 429 25.97 20.12 -11.22
C LEU A 429 25.91 18.60 -11.19
N GLY A 430 24.71 18.06 -11.37
CA GLY A 430 24.55 16.70 -11.87
C GLY A 430 24.52 16.68 -13.39
N VAL A 431 25.00 15.58 -13.98
CA VAL A 431 25.22 15.48 -15.44
C VAL A 431 24.74 14.13 -15.96
N ILE A 432 23.90 14.17 -17.00
CA ILE A 432 23.62 13.05 -17.91
C ILE A 432 24.12 13.45 -19.29
N TYR A 433 24.87 12.58 -19.97
CA TYR A 433 25.43 12.88 -21.29
C TYR A 433 25.04 11.82 -22.32
N GLY A 434 25.02 12.22 -23.59
CA GLY A 434 24.64 11.37 -24.72
C GLY A 434 25.14 11.89 -26.05
N LYS A 435 25.28 10.99 -27.02
CA LYS A 435 25.61 11.31 -28.41
C LYS A 435 24.40 11.90 -29.14
N GLU A 436 24.61 12.39 -30.36
CA GLU A 436 23.58 13.06 -31.14
C GLU A 436 22.39 12.17 -31.53
N ASP A 437 22.62 10.88 -31.73
CA ASP A 437 21.57 9.87 -31.95
C ASP A 437 20.65 9.69 -30.74
N ALA A 438 21.14 9.98 -29.52
CA ALA A 438 20.34 9.95 -28.30
C ALA A 438 19.63 11.28 -27.99
N LEU A 439 19.87 12.34 -28.76
CA LEU A 439 19.36 13.68 -28.51
C LEU A 439 17.82 13.74 -28.38
N PRO A 440 17.01 13.04 -29.21
CA PRO A 440 15.55 13.00 -29.03
C PRO A 440 15.15 12.50 -27.62
N TYR A 441 15.74 11.40 -27.17
CA TYR A 441 15.48 10.85 -25.83
C TYR A 441 15.96 11.76 -24.70
N MET A 442 17.05 12.51 -24.92
CA MET A 442 17.53 13.51 -23.97
C MET A 442 16.56 14.69 -23.86
N LYS A 443 15.97 15.15 -24.97
CA LYS A 443 14.95 16.21 -24.95
C LYS A 443 13.67 15.75 -24.25
N MET A 444 13.23 14.52 -24.51
CA MET A 444 12.12 13.90 -23.78
C MET A 444 12.41 13.84 -22.27
N LEU A 445 13.60 13.35 -21.89
CA LEU A 445 14.00 13.29 -20.49
C LEU A 445 14.10 14.68 -19.84
N LEU A 446 14.56 15.69 -20.58
CA LEU A 446 14.61 17.06 -20.09
C LEU A 446 13.21 17.61 -19.78
N ALA A 447 12.22 17.34 -20.65
CA ALA A 447 10.82 17.70 -20.40
C ALA A 447 10.31 17.03 -19.13
N ILE A 448 10.54 15.71 -19.03
CA ILE A 448 10.18 14.89 -17.86
C ILE A 448 10.81 15.44 -16.58
N MET A 449 12.13 15.66 -16.55
CA MET A 449 12.85 16.15 -15.36
C MET A 449 12.35 17.51 -14.87
N ASN A 450 11.84 18.36 -15.75
CA ASN A 450 11.34 19.70 -15.41
C ASN A 450 9.83 19.74 -15.09
N SER A 451 9.13 18.61 -15.11
CA SER A 451 7.69 18.48 -14.80
C SER A 451 7.38 18.48 -13.29
N LEU A 452 6.14 18.80 -12.92
CA LEU A 452 5.61 18.73 -11.56
C LEU A 452 5.57 17.30 -11.04
N ILE A 453 5.26 16.31 -11.88
CA ILE A 453 5.23 14.89 -11.45
C ILE A 453 6.64 14.41 -11.06
N TYR A 454 7.67 14.81 -11.81
CA TYR A 454 9.06 14.50 -11.47
C TYR A 454 9.50 15.21 -10.18
N GLU A 455 9.16 16.49 -10.04
CA GLU A 455 9.41 17.27 -8.82
C GLU A 455 8.66 16.69 -7.59
N PHE A 456 7.44 16.19 -7.78
CA PHE A 456 6.63 15.58 -6.73
C PHE A 456 7.30 14.33 -6.15
N GLN A 457 7.83 13.47 -7.02
CA GLN A 457 8.63 12.32 -6.60
C GLN A 457 9.93 12.78 -5.92
N ALA A 458 10.62 13.75 -6.50
CA ALA A 458 11.86 14.28 -5.93
C ALA A 458 11.65 14.80 -4.50
N ARG A 459 10.60 15.57 -4.24
CA ARG A 459 10.26 16.09 -2.89
C ARG A 459 10.01 15.00 -1.86
N SER A 460 9.46 13.87 -2.29
CA SER A 460 9.22 12.72 -1.40
C SER A 460 10.51 11.97 -1.05
N LEU A 461 11.56 12.09 -1.87
CA LEU A 461 12.88 11.46 -1.66
C LEU A 461 13.94 12.42 -1.07
N LEU A 462 13.77 13.73 -1.22
CA LEU A 462 14.75 14.75 -0.85
C LEU A 462 14.53 15.30 0.56
N VAL A 463 15.39 14.87 1.50
CA VAL A 463 15.37 15.33 2.90
C VAL A 463 16.31 16.50 3.22
N SER A 464 17.14 16.91 2.25
CA SER A 464 18.14 17.97 2.42
C SER A 464 18.07 18.98 1.28
N ASN A 465 18.83 20.07 1.34
CA ASN A 465 18.97 21.06 0.26
C ASN A 465 19.75 20.53 -0.97
N HIS A 466 20.22 19.28 -0.98
CA HIS A 466 20.95 18.70 -2.10
C HIS A 466 20.07 17.82 -2.98
N VAL A 467 20.08 18.07 -4.29
CA VAL A 467 19.45 17.26 -5.35
C VAL A 467 20.51 16.35 -5.98
N SER A 468 20.93 15.34 -5.20
CA SER A 468 22.02 14.46 -5.61
C SER A 468 21.66 13.59 -6.81
N ALA A 469 22.67 13.24 -7.62
CA ALA A 469 22.51 12.25 -8.68
C ALA A 469 22.04 10.87 -8.18
N GLY A 470 22.28 10.55 -6.90
CA GLY A 470 21.76 9.32 -6.29
C GLY A 470 20.24 9.30 -6.23
N VAL A 471 19.62 10.44 -5.89
CA VAL A 471 18.16 10.60 -5.85
C VAL A 471 17.59 10.64 -7.27
N VAL A 472 18.18 11.45 -8.16
CA VAL A 472 17.73 11.57 -9.56
C VAL A 472 17.68 10.21 -10.26
N LYS A 473 18.67 9.34 -10.02
CA LYS A 473 18.71 7.98 -10.57
C LYS A 473 17.52 7.09 -10.17
N GLN A 474 16.88 7.37 -9.03
CA GLN A 474 15.81 6.56 -8.44
C GLN A 474 14.40 7.10 -8.78
N ILE A 475 14.28 8.31 -9.33
CA ILE A 475 12.97 8.87 -9.69
C ILE A 475 12.44 8.12 -10.92
N HIS A 476 11.19 7.68 -10.86
CA HIS A 476 10.55 6.90 -11.93
C HIS A 476 10.01 7.81 -13.03
N VAL A 477 10.18 7.39 -14.28
CA VAL A 477 9.86 8.17 -15.49
C VAL A 477 9.11 7.29 -16.48
N PRO A 478 8.28 7.86 -17.38
CA PRO A 478 7.64 7.10 -18.45
C PRO A 478 8.65 6.27 -19.26
N GLU A 479 8.19 5.17 -19.84
CA GLU A 479 8.99 4.35 -20.74
C GLU A 479 9.59 5.20 -21.89
N PRO A 480 10.79 4.86 -22.40
CA PRO A 480 11.39 5.56 -23.53
C PRO A 480 10.47 5.63 -24.75
N ILE A 481 9.94 6.80 -25.00
CA ILE A 481 9.12 7.12 -26.17
C ILE A 481 9.61 8.42 -26.80
N ILE A 482 9.34 8.58 -28.09
CA ILE A 482 9.61 9.81 -28.83
C ILE A 482 8.25 10.44 -29.18
N ASP A 483 8.04 11.66 -28.69
CA ASP A 483 6.93 12.52 -29.08
C ASP A 483 7.50 13.77 -29.75
N ASP A 484 7.29 13.88 -31.06
CA ASP A 484 7.84 14.97 -31.89
C ASP A 484 7.35 16.35 -31.45
N GLU A 485 6.14 16.42 -30.88
CA GLU A 485 5.54 17.68 -30.45
C GLU A 485 6.14 18.14 -29.12
N ILE A 486 6.37 17.22 -28.18
CA ILE A 486 7.14 17.54 -26.96
C ILE A 486 8.54 18.01 -27.32
N ILE A 487 9.23 17.34 -28.25
CA ILE A 487 10.56 17.74 -28.72
C ILE A 487 10.54 19.16 -29.31
N ARG A 488 9.56 19.47 -30.17
CA ARG A 488 9.39 20.80 -30.76
C ARG A 488 9.19 21.88 -29.69
N LEU A 489 8.40 21.59 -28.66
CA LEU A 489 8.15 22.50 -27.55
C LEU A 489 9.40 22.69 -26.68
N VAL A 490 10.17 21.62 -26.42
CA VAL A 490 11.47 21.70 -25.72
C VAL A 490 12.43 22.62 -26.47
N ASP A 491 12.55 22.46 -27.79
CA ASP A 491 13.41 23.33 -28.62
C ASP A 491 12.95 24.79 -28.59
N SER A 492 11.63 25.02 -28.65
CA SER A 492 11.05 26.36 -28.53
C SER A 492 11.35 26.99 -27.16
N GLN A 493 11.26 26.21 -26.08
CA GLN A 493 11.55 26.68 -24.72
C GLN A 493 13.04 27.00 -24.54
N LEU A 494 13.93 26.13 -25.03
CA LEU A 494 15.39 26.35 -25.02
C LEU A 494 15.80 27.58 -25.86
N ALA A 495 15.02 27.93 -26.89
CA ALA A 495 15.21 29.14 -27.68
C ALA A 495 14.68 30.43 -27.00
N GLY A 496 14.07 30.31 -25.82
CA GLY A 496 13.60 31.44 -25.01
C GLY A 496 12.11 31.78 -25.15
N ASN A 497 11.33 30.99 -25.89
CA ASN A 497 9.87 31.12 -25.91
C ASN A 497 9.27 30.51 -24.62
N ASN A 498 8.13 31.02 -24.16
CA ASN A 498 7.44 30.45 -22.99
C ASN A 498 6.32 29.49 -23.43
N VAL A 499 6.62 28.20 -23.46
CA VAL A 499 5.69 27.09 -23.76
C VAL A 499 5.61 26.08 -22.62
N GLU A 500 6.10 26.46 -21.43
CA GLU A 500 6.29 25.56 -20.30
C GLU A 500 4.98 24.91 -19.82
N ARG A 501 3.86 25.63 -19.89
CA ARG A 501 2.55 25.11 -19.52
C ARG A 501 2.09 23.97 -20.44
N GLU A 502 2.33 24.11 -21.74
CA GLU A 502 1.99 23.06 -22.70
C GLU A 502 2.88 21.84 -22.51
N LEU A 503 4.18 22.06 -22.26
CA LEU A 503 5.12 20.99 -21.87
C LEU A 503 4.66 20.26 -20.61
N GLU A 504 4.20 20.98 -19.59
CA GLU A 504 3.74 20.40 -18.32
C GLU A 504 2.58 19.41 -18.55
N VAL A 505 1.52 19.83 -19.26
CA VAL A 505 0.35 18.99 -19.51
C VAL A 505 0.69 17.80 -20.40
N ARG A 506 1.40 18.01 -21.52
CA ARG A 506 1.78 16.91 -22.43
C ARG A 506 2.70 15.89 -21.77
N THR A 507 3.65 16.35 -20.97
CA THR A 507 4.55 15.47 -20.22
C THR A 507 3.79 14.70 -19.14
N ALA A 508 2.80 15.33 -18.48
CA ALA A 508 1.98 14.66 -17.48
C ALA A 508 1.18 13.49 -18.04
N LEU A 509 0.62 13.63 -19.26
CA LEU A 509 -0.16 12.57 -19.92
C LEU A 509 0.66 11.29 -20.16
N LEU A 510 1.99 11.41 -20.29
CA LEU A 510 2.88 10.25 -20.45
C LEU A 510 2.91 9.34 -19.20
N TYR A 511 2.54 9.86 -18.03
CA TYR A 511 2.49 9.09 -16.79
C TYR A 511 1.18 8.30 -16.61
N ASN A 512 0.18 8.54 -17.46
CA ASN A 512 -1.12 7.86 -17.41
C ASN A 512 -1.81 7.91 -16.03
N LEU A 513 -1.73 9.07 -15.36
CA LEU A 513 -2.47 9.32 -14.11
C LEU A 513 -3.93 9.63 -14.42
N SER A 514 -4.85 9.31 -13.52
CA SER A 514 -6.21 9.85 -13.64
C SER A 514 -6.19 11.36 -13.40
N SER A 515 -7.26 12.02 -13.83
CA SER A 515 -7.43 13.45 -13.63
C SER A 515 -7.38 13.87 -12.14
N ASP A 516 -7.97 13.07 -11.25
CA ASP A 516 -7.95 13.29 -9.79
C ASP A 516 -6.55 13.09 -9.18
N GLU A 517 -5.79 12.14 -9.71
CA GLU A 517 -4.42 11.88 -9.27
C GLU A 517 -3.48 13.01 -9.68
N TYR A 518 -3.62 13.49 -10.92
CA TYR A 518 -2.90 14.66 -11.38
C TYR A 518 -3.27 15.90 -10.57
N GLU A 519 -4.55 16.11 -10.25
CA GLU A 519 -5.00 17.17 -9.36
C GLU A 519 -4.38 17.05 -7.96
N SER A 520 -4.26 15.85 -7.41
CA SER A 520 -3.56 15.61 -6.13
C SER A 520 -2.08 15.97 -6.20
N VAL A 521 -1.39 15.68 -7.31
CA VAL A 521 0.01 16.08 -7.52
C VAL A 521 0.11 17.60 -7.54
N VAL A 522 -0.68 18.26 -8.39
CA VAL A 522 -0.67 19.72 -8.57
C VAL A 522 -1.03 20.45 -7.26
N SER A 523 -1.98 19.91 -6.50
CA SER A 523 -2.42 20.47 -5.21
C SER A 523 -1.37 20.41 -4.11
N SER A 524 -0.35 19.55 -4.25
CA SER A 524 0.77 19.47 -3.30
C SER A 524 1.77 20.64 -3.42
N PHE A 525 1.61 21.49 -4.44
CA PHE A 525 2.47 22.63 -4.70
C PHE A 525 1.83 23.95 -4.25
N GLY A 526 2.68 24.87 -3.76
CA GLY A 526 2.30 26.24 -3.41
C GLY A 526 2.12 27.15 -4.62
N ILE A 527 1.40 26.70 -5.65
CA ILE A 527 0.99 27.51 -6.82
C ILE A 527 -0.43 28.07 -6.60
N THR A 528 -0.83 29.07 -7.41
CA THR A 528 -2.14 29.72 -7.25
C THR A 528 -3.28 28.79 -7.65
N ASP A 529 -4.46 28.93 -7.03
CA ASP A 529 -5.61 28.06 -7.35
C ASP A 529 -6.08 28.22 -8.80
N GLU A 530 -5.93 29.41 -9.38
CA GLU A 530 -6.17 29.67 -10.81
C GLU A 530 -5.22 28.84 -11.71
N GLU A 531 -3.93 28.77 -11.37
CA GLU A 531 -2.95 27.98 -12.12
C GLU A 531 -3.22 26.48 -11.98
N LYS A 532 -3.62 26.01 -10.78
CA LYS A 532 -4.01 24.62 -10.56
C LYS A 532 -5.20 24.24 -11.43
N GLN A 533 -6.27 25.05 -11.40
CA GLN A 533 -7.49 24.79 -12.15
C GLN A 533 -7.20 24.71 -13.64
N GLN A 534 -6.42 25.65 -14.18
CA GLN A 534 -6.03 25.65 -15.60
C GLN A 534 -5.23 24.40 -15.99
N LEU A 535 -4.28 23.95 -15.16
CA LEU A 535 -3.51 22.73 -15.43
C LEU A 535 -4.39 21.48 -15.42
N VAL A 536 -5.29 21.37 -14.44
CA VAL A 536 -6.16 20.20 -14.27
C VAL A 536 -7.22 20.14 -15.37
N GLU A 537 -7.84 21.26 -15.74
CA GLU A 537 -8.80 21.31 -16.85
C GLU A 537 -8.15 20.92 -18.18
N ASN A 538 -6.99 21.49 -18.49
CA ASN A 538 -6.24 21.12 -19.71
C ASN A 538 -5.84 19.65 -19.71
N TYR A 539 -5.49 19.07 -18.56
CA TYR A 539 -5.19 17.64 -18.46
C TYR A 539 -6.43 16.79 -18.73
N LYS A 540 -7.56 17.13 -18.09
CA LYS A 540 -8.87 16.45 -18.25
C LYS A 540 -9.30 16.40 -19.72
N ASP A 541 -9.25 17.54 -20.42
CA ASP A 541 -9.64 17.65 -21.84
C ASP A 541 -8.80 16.75 -22.76
N ASN A 542 -7.56 16.42 -22.36
CA ASN A 542 -6.65 15.59 -23.13
C ASN A 542 -6.58 14.12 -22.63
N ASN A 543 -7.27 13.76 -21.54
CA ASN A 543 -7.21 12.43 -20.90
C ASN A 543 -8.53 11.62 -20.96
N GLU A 544 -9.57 12.08 -21.65
CA GLU A 544 -10.90 11.44 -21.66
C GLU A 544 -10.88 9.92 -21.95
N LYS A 545 -10.01 9.46 -22.86
CA LYS A 545 -9.88 8.03 -23.18
C LYS A 545 -9.23 7.22 -22.04
N GLY A 546 -8.27 7.81 -21.31
CA GLY A 546 -7.61 7.19 -20.18
C GLY A 546 -8.57 7.03 -19.00
N ASP A 547 -9.40 8.05 -18.74
CA ASP A 547 -10.41 8.02 -17.68
C ASP A 547 -11.52 6.97 -17.98
N MET A 548 -11.93 6.82 -19.25
CA MET A 548 -12.88 5.75 -19.63
C MET A 548 -12.30 4.32 -19.50
N GLN A 549 -11.01 4.12 -19.75
CA GLN A 549 -10.35 2.82 -19.55
C GLN A 549 -10.25 2.42 -18.07
N ASN A 550 -10.34 3.39 -17.16
CA ASN A 550 -10.22 3.19 -15.73
C ASN A 550 -11.58 3.07 -15.00
N MET A 551 -12.70 3.00 -15.72
CA MET A 551 -14.02 2.86 -15.10
C MET A 551 -14.17 1.52 -14.37
N ILE A 552 -14.75 1.58 -13.17
CA ILE A 552 -15.08 0.43 -12.34
C ILE A 552 -16.60 0.24 -12.37
N TYR A 553 -17.12 -0.40 -13.42
CA TYR A 553 -18.57 -0.48 -13.62
C TYR A 553 -19.30 -1.05 -12.39
N ASN A 554 -20.46 -0.50 -12.08
CA ASN A 554 -21.33 -0.93 -10.98
C ASN A 554 -20.65 -0.90 -9.60
N HIS A 555 -19.75 0.06 -9.33
CA HIS A 555 -19.19 0.25 -7.99
C HIS A 555 -20.11 1.12 -7.13
N TYR A 556 -21.33 0.63 -6.91
CA TYR A 556 -22.38 1.33 -6.16
C TYR A 556 -22.63 0.67 -4.80
N ALA A 557 -22.61 1.48 -3.73
CA ALA A 557 -22.99 1.07 -2.37
C ALA A 557 -24.45 1.44 -2.07
N SER A 558 -25.23 0.49 -1.54
CA SER A 558 -26.64 0.75 -1.23
C SER A 558 -26.83 1.73 -0.08
N THR A 559 -27.90 2.53 -0.16
CA THR A 559 -28.34 3.37 0.97
C THR A 559 -28.73 2.51 2.17
N LEU A 560 -28.42 3.00 3.37
CA LEU A 560 -28.75 2.35 4.62
C LEU A 560 -29.68 3.24 5.44
N SER A 561 -30.68 2.63 6.08
CA SER A 561 -31.53 3.33 7.03
C SER A 561 -30.75 3.71 8.30
N GLU A 562 -31.26 4.64 9.10
CA GLU A 562 -30.67 4.98 10.40
C GLU A 562 -30.50 3.74 11.30
N LEU A 563 -31.49 2.84 11.28
CA LEU A 563 -31.44 1.59 12.04
C LEU A 563 -30.36 0.64 11.51
N ASP A 564 -30.21 0.54 10.19
CA ASP A 564 -29.14 -0.27 9.58
C ASP A 564 -27.76 0.32 9.92
N MET A 565 -27.61 1.64 9.92
CA MET A 565 -26.37 2.31 10.32
C MET A 565 -26.03 2.05 11.79
N GLN A 566 -27.01 2.11 12.70
CA GLN A 566 -26.82 1.73 14.10
C GLN A 566 -26.31 0.30 14.22
N VAL A 567 -26.87 -0.63 13.44
CA VAL A 567 -26.43 -2.03 13.42
C VAL A 567 -25.00 -2.17 12.88
N VAL A 568 -24.71 -1.61 11.71
CA VAL A 568 -23.40 -1.76 11.05
C VAL A 568 -22.27 -1.21 11.91
N ASN A 569 -22.49 -0.07 12.60
CA ASN A 569 -21.51 0.54 13.49
C ASN A 569 -21.17 -0.29 14.73
N CYS A 570 -22.04 -1.23 15.14
CA CYS A 570 -21.80 -2.08 16.31
C CYS A 570 -21.01 -3.35 15.98
N VAL A 571 -21.00 -3.81 14.73
CA VAL A 571 -20.45 -5.12 14.36
C VAL A 571 -18.98 -4.97 13.93
N PRO A 572 -17.99 -5.48 14.68
CA PRO A 572 -16.59 -5.44 14.30
C PRO A 572 -16.26 -6.45 13.18
N PRO A 573 -15.09 -6.37 12.51
CA PRO A 573 -14.68 -7.36 11.50
C PRO A 573 -14.77 -8.79 12.03
N GLY A 574 -15.42 -9.68 11.27
CA GLY A 574 -15.71 -11.05 11.70
C GLY A 574 -16.79 -11.22 12.77
N GLY A 575 -17.38 -10.13 13.25
CA GLY A 575 -18.55 -10.10 14.13
C GLY A 575 -19.86 -10.41 13.39
N ASN A 576 -20.95 -10.47 14.15
CA ASN A 576 -22.31 -10.75 13.66
C ASN A 576 -23.38 -10.13 14.58
N TRP A 577 -24.64 -10.58 14.45
CA TRP A 577 -25.76 -10.12 15.27
C TRP A 577 -25.54 -10.15 16.79
N LYS A 578 -24.60 -10.98 17.28
CA LYS A 578 -24.25 -11.09 18.71
C LYS A 578 -23.56 -9.84 19.25
N ASP A 579 -22.89 -9.08 18.39
CA ASP A 579 -22.17 -7.86 18.74
C ASP A 579 -23.10 -6.63 18.83
N ILE A 580 -24.33 -6.76 18.33
CA ILE A 580 -25.33 -5.69 18.35
C ILE A 580 -25.96 -5.65 19.76
N PRO A 581 -25.99 -4.49 20.45
CA PRO A 581 -26.62 -4.35 21.77
C PRO A 581 -28.13 -4.61 21.79
N GLU A 582 -28.72 -4.90 22.96
CA GLU A 582 -30.18 -5.01 23.10
C GLU A 582 -30.92 -3.67 22.96
N SER A 583 -30.21 -2.55 23.11
CA SER A 583 -30.77 -1.20 22.94
C SER A 583 -31.15 -0.87 21.50
N VAL A 584 -30.66 -1.62 20.51
CA VAL A 584 -30.98 -1.40 19.09
C VAL A 584 -32.39 -1.96 18.79
N PRO A 585 -33.37 -1.11 18.40
CA PRO A 585 -34.79 -1.48 18.36
C PRO A 585 -35.14 -2.28 17.09
N SER A 586 -34.80 -3.58 17.06
CA SER A 586 -35.08 -4.47 15.93
C SER A 586 -35.80 -5.75 16.35
N LYS A 587 -37.09 -5.84 16.00
CA LYS A 587 -37.91 -7.04 16.18
C LYS A 587 -37.30 -8.29 15.53
N ARG A 588 -36.57 -8.14 14.42
CA ARG A 588 -35.88 -9.25 13.75
C ARG A 588 -34.73 -9.77 14.60
N LEU A 589 -33.97 -8.89 15.25
CA LEU A 589 -32.88 -9.28 16.16
C LEU A 589 -33.43 -9.96 17.41
N GLU A 590 -34.54 -9.45 17.98
CA GLU A 590 -35.26 -10.10 19.09
C GLU A 590 -35.63 -11.55 18.74
N GLN A 591 -36.26 -11.77 17.59
CA GLN A 591 -36.62 -13.11 17.11
C GLN A 591 -35.41 -14.02 16.89
N ILE A 592 -34.29 -13.48 16.39
CA ILE A 592 -33.04 -14.24 16.21
C ILE A 592 -32.51 -14.68 17.58
N ARG A 593 -32.50 -13.79 18.57
CA ARG A 593 -32.05 -14.08 19.94
C ARG A 593 -32.93 -15.10 20.64
N GLU A 594 -34.25 -14.99 20.52
CA GLU A 594 -35.21 -15.96 21.05
C GLU A 594 -35.01 -17.34 20.42
N SER A 595 -34.89 -17.40 19.09
CA SER A 595 -34.65 -18.65 18.35
C SER A 595 -33.33 -19.30 18.77
N TYR A 596 -32.27 -18.50 18.99
CA TYR A 596 -30.97 -18.98 19.45
C TYR A 596 -31.04 -19.52 20.88
N LYS A 597 -31.68 -18.78 21.81
CA LYS A 597 -31.92 -19.24 23.20
C LYS A 597 -32.71 -20.55 23.24
N ALA A 598 -33.63 -20.76 22.30
CA ALA A 598 -34.42 -21.98 22.18
C ALA A 598 -33.68 -23.17 21.51
N GLY A 599 -32.39 -23.02 21.17
CA GLY A 599 -31.60 -24.10 20.54
C GLY A 599 -32.01 -24.45 19.11
N LYS A 600 -32.84 -23.62 18.44
CA LYS A 600 -33.42 -23.91 17.12
C LYS A 600 -32.47 -23.64 15.93
N GLY A 601 -31.17 -23.52 16.19
CA GLY A 601 -30.11 -23.40 15.18
C GLY A 601 -29.22 -22.17 15.33
N SER A 602 -27.97 -22.29 14.83
CA SER A 602 -26.99 -21.20 14.79
C SER A 602 -27.18 -20.35 13.53
N ARG A 603 -27.57 -19.08 13.70
CA ARG A 603 -27.62 -18.06 12.63
C ARG A 603 -26.36 -17.20 12.63
N SER A 604 -25.18 -17.82 12.74
CA SER A 604 -23.92 -17.11 12.95
C SER A 604 -23.50 -16.19 11.81
N THR A 605 -24.11 -16.29 10.63
CA THR A 605 -23.81 -15.45 9.47
C THR A 605 -24.72 -14.23 9.34
N TYR A 606 -25.80 -14.11 10.11
CA TYR A 606 -26.71 -12.97 10.00
C TYR A 606 -26.11 -11.70 10.61
N TYR A 607 -26.32 -10.56 9.95
CA TYR A 607 -25.71 -9.29 10.33
C TYR A 607 -24.19 -9.39 10.45
N GLY A 608 -23.58 -10.21 9.60
CA GLY A 608 -22.15 -10.49 9.66
C GLY A 608 -21.32 -9.42 8.96
N ARG A 609 -20.17 -9.10 9.54
CA ARG A 609 -19.12 -8.34 8.88
C ARG A 609 -18.03 -9.26 8.38
N LEU A 610 -17.57 -9.01 7.15
CA LEU A 610 -16.53 -9.81 6.54
C LEU A 610 -15.24 -9.77 7.35
N ARG A 611 -14.44 -10.83 7.20
CA ARG A 611 -13.10 -10.95 7.78
C ARG A 611 -12.07 -10.65 6.69
N PRO A 612 -11.19 -9.65 6.86
CA PRO A 612 -10.18 -9.28 5.87
C PRO A 612 -9.42 -10.47 5.30
N GLU A 613 -9.01 -11.39 6.16
CA GLU A 613 -8.14 -12.53 5.92
C GLU A 613 -8.84 -13.79 5.38
N MET A 614 -10.18 -13.81 5.35
CA MET A 614 -10.95 -14.99 4.92
C MET A 614 -11.70 -14.71 3.62
N PRO A 615 -11.95 -15.73 2.78
CA PRO A 615 -12.82 -15.56 1.61
C PRO A 615 -14.25 -15.21 2.05
N SER A 616 -14.95 -14.50 1.16
CA SER A 616 -16.32 -14.06 1.38
C SER A 616 -17.27 -15.23 1.62
N TYR A 617 -18.36 -14.98 2.36
CA TYR A 617 -19.48 -15.93 2.37
C TYR A 617 -20.21 -15.93 1.03
N THR A 618 -21.13 -16.87 0.85
CA THR A 618 -21.95 -16.92 -0.37
C THR A 618 -22.70 -15.60 -0.58
N ILE A 619 -22.39 -14.89 -1.67
CA ILE A 619 -23.12 -13.71 -2.11
C ILE A 619 -24.52 -14.12 -2.60
N ASN A 620 -25.55 -13.47 -2.06
CA ASN A 620 -26.96 -13.75 -2.35
C ASN A 620 -27.65 -12.51 -2.93
N THR A 621 -28.86 -12.63 -3.46
CA THR A 621 -29.56 -11.53 -4.16
C THR A 621 -29.94 -10.33 -3.28
N TYR A 622 -29.69 -10.40 -1.97
CA TYR A 622 -29.96 -9.35 -0.98
C TYR A 622 -28.68 -8.94 -0.22
N PHE A 623 -27.50 -9.05 -0.84
CA PHE A 623 -26.23 -8.64 -0.23
C PHE A 623 -26.21 -7.14 0.15
N ASN A 624 -27.11 -6.34 -0.44
CA ASN A 624 -27.32 -4.95 -0.09
C ASN A 624 -28.04 -4.71 1.25
N ARG A 625 -28.37 -5.77 2.01
CA ARG A 625 -29.03 -5.66 3.31
C ARG A 625 -28.19 -6.33 4.40
N PRO A 626 -27.84 -5.63 5.49
CA PRO A 626 -26.99 -6.19 6.54
C PRO A 626 -27.61 -7.44 7.19
N GLY A 627 -28.93 -7.46 7.35
CA GLY A 627 -29.63 -8.57 8.02
C GLY A 627 -29.71 -9.89 7.22
N ASN A 628 -29.24 -9.93 5.98
CA ASN A 628 -29.44 -11.06 5.06
C ASN A 628 -28.18 -11.91 4.81
N GLY A 629 -27.15 -11.73 5.62
CA GLY A 629 -25.94 -12.56 5.58
C GLY A 629 -24.74 -11.82 6.15
N CYS A 630 -23.55 -12.26 5.74
CA CYS A 630 -22.28 -11.65 6.10
C CYS A 630 -21.82 -10.80 4.91
N HIS A 631 -22.45 -9.63 4.79
CA HIS A 631 -22.33 -8.75 3.62
C HIS A 631 -21.94 -7.31 3.99
N MET A 632 -21.59 -7.06 5.26
CA MET A 632 -20.98 -5.78 5.62
C MET A 632 -19.52 -5.78 5.17
N HIS A 633 -19.08 -4.67 4.58
CA HIS A 633 -17.69 -4.48 4.17
C HIS A 633 -16.75 -4.67 5.38
N TYR A 634 -15.56 -5.25 5.20
CA TYR A 634 -14.69 -5.61 6.32
C TYR A 634 -14.27 -4.39 7.16
N GLU A 635 -14.01 -3.23 6.52
CA GLU A 635 -13.61 -1.98 7.20
C GLU A 635 -14.69 -0.88 7.19
N GLN A 636 -15.25 -0.56 6.02
CA GLN A 636 -16.22 0.54 5.85
C GLN A 636 -17.60 0.24 6.48
N ASN A 637 -18.26 1.25 7.06
CA ASN A 637 -19.59 1.13 7.69
C ASN A 637 -20.73 1.12 6.67
N ARG A 638 -20.72 0.10 5.80
CA ARG A 638 -21.75 -0.14 4.77
C ARG A 638 -21.85 -1.62 4.41
N THR A 639 -22.83 -1.97 3.58
CA THR A 639 -22.82 -3.27 2.87
C THR A 639 -21.87 -3.24 1.68
N LEU A 640 -21.60 -4.41 1.11
CA LEU A 640 -20.84 -4.54 -0.13
C LEU A 640 -21.44 -3.72 -1.27
N SER A 641 -20.57 -3.16 -2.11
CA SER A 641 -20.96 -2.63 -3.41
C SER A 641 -21.30 -3.76 -4.38
N GLN A 642 -21.98 -3.44 -5.48
CA GLN A 642 -22.26 -4.41 -6.54
C GLN A 642 -20.97 -4.96 -7.15
N ARG A 643 -20.00 -4.10 -7.45
CA ARG A 643 -18.67 -4.51 -7.93
C ARG A 643 -17.92 -5.41 -6.96
N GLU A 644 -17.90 -5.09 -5.67
CA GLU A 644 -17.25 -5.93 -4.67
C GLU A 644 -17.87 -7.33 -4.61
N ALA A 645 -19.21 -7.39 -4.65
CA ALA A 645 -19.95 -8.65 -4.71
C ALA A 645 -19.65 -9.46 -5.99
N ALA A 646 -19.52 -8.77 -7.14
CA ALA A 646 -19.17 -9.37 -8.42
C ALA A 646 -17.71 -9.88 -8.43
N ARG A 647 -16.77 -9.13 -7.86
CA ARG A 647 -15.38 -9.57 -7.67
C ARG A 647 -15.30 -10.80 -6.79
N PHE A 648 -16.11 -10.95 -5.73
CA PHE A 648 -16.11 -12.21 -4.97
C PHE A 648 -16.55 -13.43 -5.78
N GLN A 649 -17.25 -13.21 -6.89
CA GLN A 649 -17.61 -14.24 -7.84
C GLN A 649 -16.71 -14.26 -9.07
N SER A 650 -15.55 -13.57 -9.09
CA SER A 650 -14.59 -13.54 -10.20
C SER A 650 -15.10 -12.91 -11.50
N PHE A 651 -16.00 -11.92 -11.42
CA PHE A 651 -16.31 -11.07 -12.58
C PHE A 651 -15.28 -9.95 -12.71
N PRO A 652 -14.64 -9.76 -13.89
CA PRO A 652 -13.71 -8.66 -14.13
C PRO A 652 -14.37 -7.28 -13.98
N ASP A 653 -13.57 -6.26 -13.64
CA ASP A 653 -14.03 -4.89 -13.39
C ASP A 653 -14.65 -4.23 -14.63
N ALA A 654 -14.18 -4.61 -15.82
CA ALA A 654 -14.72 -4.18 -17.11
C ALA A 654 -16.10 -4.83 -17.45
N PHE A 655 -16.54 -5.84 -16.69
CA PHE A 655 -17.82 -6.52 -16.93
C PHE A 655 -18.99 -5.66 -16.44
N GLU A 656 -19.82 -5.14 -17.34
CA GLU A 656 -20.89 -4.19 -17.00
C GLU A 656 -22.24 -4.89 -16.79
N PHE A 657 -22.83 -4.75 -15.60
CA PHE A 657 -24.18 -5.23 -15.30
C PHE A 657 -25.22 -4.17 -15.62
N ILE A 658 -26.20 -4.52 -16.45
CA ILE A 658 -27.27 -3.63 -16.90
C ILE A 658 -28.54 -3.90 -16.09
N GLY A 659 -29.23 -2.82 -15.69
CA GLY A 659 -30.57 -2.86 -15.12
C GLY A 659 -30.75 -2.02 -13.86
N SER A 660 -31.88 -2.22 -13.18
CA SER A 660 -32.10 -1.58 -11.87
C SER A 660 -31.17 -2.16 -10.80
N LEU A 661 -30.93 -1.42 -9.71
CA LEU A 661 -30.07 -1.87 -8.61
C LEU A 661 -30.45 -3.27 -8.08
N GLY A 662 -31.75 -3.55 -7.94
CA GLY A 662 -32.23 -4.87 -7.52
C GLY A 662 -32.04 -5.97 -8.56
N ALA A 663 -32.16 -5.64 -9.85
CA ALA A 663 -31.90 -6.57 -10.94
C ALA A 663 -30.41 -6.95 -10.99
N ILE A 664 -29.50 -5.98 -10.87
CA ILE A 664 -28.06 -6.21 -10.81
C ILE A 664 -27.70 -7.11 -9.61
N ASN A 665 -28.23 -6.82 -8.42
CA ASN A 665 -28.01 -7.67 -7.24
C ASN A 665 -28.49 -9.11 -7.46
N THR A 666 -29.60 -9.28 -8.17
CA THR A 666 -30.17 -10.59 -8.50
C THR A 666 -29.28 -11.35 -9.48
N GLN A 667 -28.81 -10.68 -10.52
CA GLN A 667 -27.86 -11.22 -11.49
C GLN A 667 -26.59 -11.72 -10.82
N ILE A 668 -25.94 -10.89 -9.99
CA ILE A 668 -24.73 -11.27 -9.24
C ILE A 668 -25.06 -12.41 -8.25
N GLY A 669 -26.09 -12.28 -7.42
CA GLY A 669 -26.41 -13.30 -6.41
C GLY A 669 -26.69 -14.70 -6.98
N ASN A 670 -27.26 -14.78 -8.18
CA ASN A 670 -27.61 -16.03 -8.86
C ASN A 670 -26.48 -16.59 -9.73
N ALA A 671 -25.47 -15.80 -10.09
CA ALA A 671 -24.44 -16.22 -11.01
C ALA A 671 -23.60 -17.42 -10.54
N VAL A 672 -23.02 -18.08 -11.54
CA VAL A 672 -21.90 -19.01 -11.41
C VAL A 672 -20.61 -18.22 -11.56
N PRO A 673 -19.63 -18.35 -10.64
CA PRO A 673 -18.36 -17.66 -10.77
C PRO A 673 -17.64 -17.99 -12.10
N PRO A 674 -17.25 -17.01 -12.93
CA PRO A 674 -16.57 -17.26 -14.20
C PRO A 674 -15.28 -18.07 -14.07
N LEU A 675 -14.48 -17.85 -13.02
CA LEU A 675 -13.24 -18.61 -12.82
C LEU A 675 -13.50 -20.09 -12.50
N LEU A 676 -14.62 -20.41 -11.86
CA LEU A 676 -15.03 -21.79 -11.67
C LEU A 676 -15.48 -22.41 -13.01
N ALA A 677 -16.29 -21.68 -13.77
CA ALA A 677 -16.74 -22.10 -15.09
C ALA A 677 -15.56 -22.36 -16.05
N TYR A 678 -14.52 -21.52 -15.99
CA TYR A 678 -13.27 -21.71 -16.72
C TYR A 678 -12.59 -23.03 -16.39
N GLN A 679 -12.49 -23.39 -15.11
CA GLN A 679 -11.87 -24.65 -14.70
C GLN A 679 -12.72 -25.88 -15.07
N ILE A 680 -14.05 -25.75 -15.08
CA ILE A 680 -14.94 -26.78 -15.63
C ILE A 680 -14.62 -26.97 -17.11
N ALA A 681 -14.57 -25.90 -17.90
CA ALA A 681 -14.28 -25.95 -19.33
C ALA A 681 -12.88 -26.51 -19.62
N LYS A 682 -11.87 -26.17 -18.81
CA LYS A 682 -10.49 -26.71 -18.91
C LYS A 682 -10.39 -28.20 -18.60
N SER A 683 -11.33 -28.74 -17.84
CA SER A 683 -11.40 -30.17 -17.52
C SER A 683 -12.07 -30.98 -18.63
N ILE A 684 -12.57 -30.32 -19.68
CA ILE A 684 -13.03 -30.94 -20.92
C ILE A 684 -11.82 -31.00 -21.87
N PRO A 685 -11.48 -32.17 -22.45
CA PRO A 685 -10.20 -32.39 -23.15
C PRO A 685 -10.07 -31.67 -24.50
N PHE A 686 -11.11 -30.95 -24.93
CA PHE A 686 -11.17 -30.23 -26.20
C PHE A 686 -11.93 -28.91 -26.03
N LYS A 687 -11.82 -28.04 -27.04
CA LYS A 687 -12.59 -26.80 -27.16
C LYS A 687 -13.72 -26.99 -28.15
N GLY A 688 -14.78 -26.19 -28.02
CA GLY A 688 -15.95 -26.32 -28.87
C GLY A 688 -16.78 -25.04 -28.94
N GLN A 689 -18.04 -25.24 -29.27
CA GLN A 689 -19.08 -24.22 -29.34
C GLN A 689 -20.19 -24.56 -28.35
N PHE A 690 -20.97 -23.56 -27.91
CA PHE A 690 -21.99 -23.81 -26.89
C PHE A 690 -23.25 -22.95 -26.99
N VAL A 691 -24.34 -23.52 -26.48
CA VAL A 691 -25.58 -22.82 -26.14
C VAL A 691 -25.60 -22.59 -24.64
N ASP A 692 -25.97 -21.40 -24.16
CA ASP A 692 -26.09 -21.09 -22.73
C ASP A 692 -27.55 -20.87 -22.33
N LEU A 693 -28.15 -21.84 -21.66
CA LEU A 693 -29.55 -21.81 -21.23
C LEU A 693 -29.64 -21.34 -19.78
N PHE A 694 -30.66 -20.52 -19.47
CA PHE A 694 -30.76 -19.86 -18.18
C PHE A 694 -29.47 -19.07 -17.87
N CYS A 695 -28.97 -18.37 -18.89
CA CYS A 695 -27.62 -17.82 -18.90
C CYS A 695 -27.39 -16.78 -17.79
N GLY A 696 -28.45 -16.16 -17.27
CA GLY A 696 -28.35 -15.04 -16.35
C GLY A 696 -27.46 -13.95 -16.95
N ALA A 697 -26.60 -13.35 -16.13
CA ALA A 697 -25.61 -12.39 -16.61
C ALA A 697 -24.52 -13.01 -17.52
N GLY A 698 -24.43 -14.34 -17.65
CA GLY A 698 -23.43 -15.02 -18.49
C GLY A 698 -22.18 -15.47 -17.74
N GLY A 699 -22.23 -15.64 -16.42
CA GLY A 699 -21.05 -16.06 -15.64
C GLY A 699 -20.50 -17.44 -16.06
N LEU A 700 -21.37 -18.39 -16.40
CA LEU A 700 -21.00 -19.70 -16.93
C LEU A 700 -20.38 -19.57 -18.33
N ALA A 701 -21.03 -18.84 -19.24
CA ALA A 701 -20.51 -18.55 -20.58
C ALA A 701 -19.13 -17.86 -20.56
N LEU A 702 -18.92 -16.87 -19.69
CA LEU A 702 -17.66 -16.12 -19.62
C LEU A 702 -16.47 -17.04 -19.32
N GLY A 703 -16.63 -17.98 -18.39
CA GLY A 703 -15.58 -18.96 -18.10
C GLY A 703 -15.26 -19.88 -19.27
N PHE A 704 -16.28 -20.33 -20.01
CA PHE A 704 -16.09 -21.12 -21.23
C PHE A 704 -15.36 -20.33 -22.34
N ILE A 705 -15.70 -19.05 -22.50
CA ILE A 705 -15.03 -18.15 -23.43
C ILE A 705 -13.56 -17.97 -23.07
N TRP A 706 -13.23 -17.77 -21.79
CA TRP A 706 -11.84 -17.73 -21.33
C TRP A 706 -11.07 -19.02 -21.68
N ALA A 707 -11.74 -20.18 -21.68
CA ALA A 707 -11.15 -21.46 -22.10
C ALA A 707 -11.04 -21.61 -23.63
N GLY A 708 -11.56 -20.64 -24.40
CA GLY A 708 -11.53 -20.59 -25.86
C GLY A 708 -12.72 -21.27 -26.54
N TRP A 709 -13.84 -21.44 -25.84
CA TRP A 709 -15.08 -21.91 -26.43
C TRP A 709 -15.85 -20.77 -27.12
N LYS A 710 -16.65 -21.09 -28.13
CA LYS A 710 -17.42 -20.12 -28.92
C LYS A 710 -18.90 -20.10 -28.54
N PRO A 711 -19.48 -18.95 -28.14
CA PRO A 711 -20.91 -18.86 -27.87
C PRO A 711 -21.71 -18.90 -29.19
N ILE A 712 -22.84 -19.62 -29.18
CA ILE A 712 -23.82 -19.65 -30.28
C ILE A 712 -25.00 -18.74 -29.93
N ILE A 713 -25.73 -19.11 -28.87
CA ILE A 713 -26.89 -18.38 -28.37
C ILE A 713 -27.03 -18.54 -26.86
N GLY A 714 -27.28 -17.43 -26.17
CA GLY A 714 -27.73 -17.40 -24.78
C GLY A 714 -29.25 -17.25 -24.67
N ASN A 715 -29.89 -17.88 -23.68
CA ASN A 715 -31.31 -17.69 -23.38
C ASN A 715 -31.57 -17.48 -21.88
N ASP A 716 -32.40 -16.49 -21.56
CA ASP A 716 -32.96 -16.24 -20.24
C ASP A 716 -34.31 -15.53 -20.38
N ILE A 717 -35.15 -15.63 -19.35
CA ILE A 717 -36.43 -14.93 -19.29
C ILE A 717 -36.28 -13.48 -18.79
N ASP A 718 -35.18 -13.18 -18.10
CA ASP A 718 -34.90 -11.85 -17.57
C ASP A 718 -34.25 -10.95 -18.64
N LYS A 719 -34.95 -9.86 -18.99
CA LYS A 719 -34.48 -8.89 -19.99
C LYS A 719 -33.16 -8.23 -19.62
N TYR A 720 -32.91 -7.93 -18.33
CA TYR A 720 -31.69 -7.27 -17.87
C TYR A 720 -30.51 -8.23 -17.87
N ALA A 721 -30.76 -9.51 -17.59
CA ALA A 721 -29.78 -10.57 -17.76
C ALA A 721 -29.34 -10.68 -19.22
N ILE A 722 -30.28 -10.66 -20.17
CA ILE A 722 -29.97 -10.70 -21.61
C ILE A 722 -29.24 -9.45 -22.09
N GLU A 723 -29.63 -8.26 -21.64
CA GLU A 723 -28.90 -7.02 -21.96
C GLU A 723 -27.45 -7.09 -21.44
N THR A 724 -27.26 -7.54 -20.20
CA THR A 724 -25.93 -7.76 -19.61
C THR A 724 -25.14 -8.81 -20.37
N HIS A 725 -25.75 -9.93 -20.75
CA HIS A 725 -25.10 -10.97 -21.53
C HIS A 725 -24.61 -10.43 -22.88
N ARG A 726 -25.45 -9.70 -23.62
CA ARG A 726 -25.09 -9.09 -24.91
C ARG A 726 -23.95 -8.09 -24.78
N ARG A 727 -23.91 -7.33 -23.67
CA ARG A 727 -22.88 -6.33 -23.41
C ARG A 727 -21.49 -6.94 -23.23
N ASN A 728 -21.41 -8.16 -22.66
CA ASN A 728 -20.15 -8.70 -22.16
C ASN A 728 -19.67 -10.01 -22.81
N ILE A 729 -20.57 -10.90 -23.23
CA ILE A 729 -20.25 -12.29 -23.61
C ILE A 729 -19.98 -12.42 -25.12
N GLY A 730 -20.56 -11.54 -25.94
CA GLY A 730 -20.59 -11.71 -27.40
C GLY A 730 -21.49 -12.87 -27.83
N GLY A 731 -21.69 -13.01 -29.15
CA GLY A 731 -22.68 -13.95 -29.71
C GLY A 731 -24.12 -13.44 -29.59
N GLU A 732 -25.08 -14.25 -30.06
CA GLU A 732 -26.50 -13.90 -29.98
C GLU A 732 -27.09 -14.23 -28.61
N ALA A 733 -28.11 -13.50 -28.19
CA ALA A 733 -28.85 -13.80 -26.96
C ALA A 733 -30.34 -13.48 -27.14
N ILE A 734 -31.21 -14.33 -26.63
CA ILE A 734 -32.66 -14.22 -26.78
C ILE A 734 -33.38 -14.19 -25.43
N CYS A 735 -34.24 -13.18 -25.25
CA CYS A 735 -35.07 -13.03 -24.07
C CYS A 735 -36.41 -13.75 -24.27
N GLY A 736 -36.74 -14.69 -23.40
CA GLY A 736 -38.01 -15.41 -23.45
C GLY A 736 -38.04 -16.66 -22.57
N ASP A 737 -39.25 -17.15 -22.27
CA ASP A 737 -39.43 -18.44 -21.61
C ASP A 737 -38.99 -19.55 -22.57
N ILE A 738 -38.10 -20.43 -22.12
CA ILE A 738 -37.61 -21.57 -22.89
C ILE A 738 -38.73 -22.55 -23.31
N ASN A 739 -39.89 -22.51 -22.65
CA ASN A 739 -41.04 -23.34 -23.03
C ASN A 739 -41.92 -22.72 -24.12
N ASP A 740 -41.68 -21.45 -24.48
CA ASP A 740 -42.31 -20.83 -25.64
C ASP A 740 -41.79 -21.47 -26.93
N GLU A 741 -42.70 -21.82 -27.84
CA GLU A 741 -42.38 -22.59 -29.03
C GLU A 741 -41.44 -21.84 -29.99
N ASP A 742 -41.62 -20.53 -30.15
CA ASP A 742 -40.78 -19.72 -31.03
C ASP A 742 -39.38 -19.56 -30.46
N ILE A 743 -39.27 -19.33 -29.15
CA ILE A 743 -37.98 -19.25 -28.45
C ILE A 743 -37.24 -20.58 -28.51
N HIS A 744 -37.92 -21.68 -28.17
CA HIS A 744 -37.37 -23.04 -28.21
C HIS A 744 -36.86 -23.39 -29.61
N ASN A 745 -37.68 -23.18 -30.64
CA ASN A 745 -37.31 -23.48 -32.03
C ASN A 745 -36.15 -22.63 -32.54
N THR A 746 -36.07 -21.36 -32.12
CA THR A 746 -34.95 -20.48 -32.45
C THR A 746 -33.64 -21.00 -31.86
N ILE A 747 -33.64 -21.40 -30.59
CA ILE A 747 -32.45 -21.93 -29.91
C ILE A 747 -31.97 -23.22 -30.60
N VAL A 748 -32.89 -24.17 -30.83
CA VAL A 748 -32.57 -25.46 -31.46
C VAL A 748 -32.06 -25.26 -32.88
N SER A 749 -32.73 -24.43 -33.69
CA SER A 749 -32.34 -24.20 -35.08
C SER A 749 -30.94 -23.58 -35.21
N MET A 750 -30.62 -22.57 -34.40
CA MET A 750 -29.30 -21.95 -34.38
C MET A 750 -28.21 -22.93 -33.95
N ALA A 751 -28.48 -23.76 -32.94
CA ALA A 751 -27.53 -24.77 -32.48
C ALA A 751 -27.25 -25.85 -33.54
N VAL A 752 -28.31 -26.35 -34.20
CA VAL A 752 -28.21 -27.34 -35.28
C VAL A 752 -27.48 -26.75 -36.49
N GLU A 753 -27.78 -25.51 -36.86
CA GLU A 753 -27.08 -24.80 -37.94
C GLU A 753 -25.59 -24.60 -37.61
N ALA A 754 -25.26 -24.17 -36.40
CA ALA A 754 -23.88 -24.01 -35.95
C ALA A 754 -23.10 -25.33 -35.96
N LYS A 755 -23.73 -26.44 -35.55
CA LYS A 755 -23.17 -27.80 -35.64
C LYS A 755 -22.91 -28.22 -37.09
N LYS A 756 -23.84 -27.90 -38.00
CA LYS A 756 -23.70 -28.20 -39.44
C LYS A 756 -22.59 -27.37 -40.09
N ASN A 757 -22.48 -26.10 -39.74
CA ASN A 757 -21.49 -25.17 -40.30
C ASN A 757 -20.09 -25.43 -39.74
N ASN A 758 -19.97 -26.01 -38.54
CA ASN A 758 -18.71 -26.33 -37.89
C ASN A 758 -18.69 -27.79 -37.39
N PRO A 759 -18.67 -28.79 -38.28
CA PRO A 759 -18.77 -30.21 -37.90
C PRO A 759 -17.59 -30.69 -37.04
N ASP A 760 -16.44 -30.03 -37.13
CA ASP A 760 -15.24 -30.35 -36.36
C ASP A 760 -15.21 -29.69 -34.97
N LEU A 761 -16.18 -28.84 -34.64
CA LEU A 761 -16.29 -28.20 -33.32
C LEU A 761 -17.39 -28.87 -32.49
N PRO A 762 -17.03 -29.60 -31.40
CA PRO A 762 -18.00 -30.18 -30.49
C PRO A 762 -19.00 -29.14 -29.96
N LEU A 763 -20.28 -29.47 -29.94
CA LEU A 763 -21.36 -28.63 -29.45
C LEU A 763 -21.75 -29.03 -28.03
N PHE A 764 -21.76 -28.08 -27.12
CA PHE A 764 -22.23 -28.26 -25.74
C PHE A 764 -23.47 -27.43 -25.43
N VAL A 765 -24.32 -27.94 -24.53
CA VAL A 765 -25.38 -27.14 -23.89
C VAL A 765 -24.98 -26.86 -22.45
N LEU A 766 -24.88 -25.58 -22.10
CA LEU A 766 -24.60 -25.12 -20.74
C LEU A 766 -25.90 -24.64 -20.10
N GLY A 767 -26.02 -24.73 -18.78
CA GLY A 767 -27.08 -24.01 -18.08
C GLY A 767 -27.29 -24.42 -16.63
N GLY A 768 -27.90 -23.50 -15.89
CA GLY A 768 -28.28 -23.70 -14.49
C GLY A 768 -29.75 -23.37 -14.26
N PRO A 769 -30.68 -24.30 -14.52
CA PRO A 769 -32.10 -24.04 -14.34
C PRO A 769 -32.42 -23.57 -12.91
N PRO A 770 -33.26 -22.52 -12.75
CA PRO A 770 -33.40 -21.83 -11.48
C PRO A 770 -33.97 -22.75 -10.40
N CYS A 771 -33.24 -22.81 -9.29
CA CYS A 771 -33.49 -23.74 -8.18
C CYS A 771 -33.99 -22.98 -6.93
N GLN A 772 -34.88 -21.99 -7.09
CA GLN A 772 -35.32 -21.13 -5.98
C GLN A 772 -36.10 -21.88 -4.89
N GLY A 773 -36.78 -22.99 -5.21
CA GLY A 773 -37.38 -23.91 -4.23
C GLY A 773 -36.37 -24.74 -3.40
N PHE A 774 -35.08 -24.69 -3.74
CA PHE A 774 -34.04 -25.60 -3.26
C PHE A 774 -32.94 -24.92 -2.44
N SER A 775 -32.95 -23.58 -2.36
CA SER A 775 -31.99 -22.80 -1.56
C SER A 775 -32.27 -22.93 -0.06
N THR A 776 -31.21 -23.04 0.74
CA THR A 776 -31.31 -23.01 2.22
C THR A 776 -31.86 -21.70 2.76
N ALA A 777 -31.79 -20.62 1.97
CA ALA A 777 -32.28 -19.28 2.31
C ALA A 777 -33.79 -19.07 2.11
N ASN A 778 -34.49 -20.00 1.43
CA ASN A 778 -35.92 -19.89 1.18
C ASN A 778 -36.73 -20.66 2.24
N THR A 779 -37.72 -19.99 2.86
CA THR A 779 -38.54 -20.53 3.95
C THR A 779 -39.75 -21.34 3.47
N ARG A 780 -40.07 -21.30 2.16
CA ARG A 780 -41.10 -22.11 1.51
C ARG A 780 -40.44 -23.17 0.62
N ARG A 781 -40.05 -24.30 1.22
CA ARG A 781 -39.51 -25.45 0.49
C ARG A 781 -40.66 -26.36 0.07
N GLY A 782 -40.72 -26.79 -1.19
CA GLY A 782 -41.75 -27.73 -1.65
C GLY A 782 -41.64 -28.09 -3.12
N THR A 783 -42.18 -29.26 -3.48
CA THR A 783 -42.26 -29.82 -4.85
C THR A 783 -43.29 -29.11 -5.74
N GLU A 784 -44.06 -28.17 -5.19
CA GLU A 784 -45.12 -27.41 -5.88
C GLU A 784 -44.61 -26.18 -6.64
N ASP A 785 -43.34 -25.77 -6.45
CA ASP A 785 -42.75 -24.68 -7.22
C ASP A 785 -42.46 -25.15 -8.66
N LEU A 786 -43.22 -24.63 -9.62
CA LEU A 786 -43.11 -24.99 -11.05
C LEU A 786 -41.68 -24.81 -11.60
N ARG A 787 -40.89 -23.91 -11.02
CA ARG A 787 -39.50 -23.67 -11.43
C ARG A 787 -38.60 -24.87 -11.17
N ASN A 788 -38.98 -25.74 -10.23
CA ASN A 788 -38.27 -26.97 -9.96
C ASN A 788 -38.29 -27.93 -11.17
N TRP A 789 -39.25 -27.80 -12.08
CA TRP A 789 -39.39 -28.66 -13.25
C TRP A 789 -38.66 -28.18 -14.51
N LEU A 790 -38.00 -27.01 -14.46
CA LEU A 790 -37.31 -26.42 -15.61
C LEU A 790 -36.09 -27.24 -16.08
N PHE A 791 -35.60 -28.18 -15.28
CA PHE A 791 -34.62 -29.18 -15.75
C PHE A 791 -35.18 -30.04 -16.90
N LYS A 792 -36.50 -30.23 -16.99
CA LYS A 792 -37.15 -30.93 -18.11
C LYS A 792 -37.09 -30.11 -19.39
N SER A 793 -37.28 -28.80 -19.29
CA SER A 793 -37.14 -27.88 -20.43
C SER A 793 -35.70 -27.89 -20.95
N TYR A 794 -34.73 -27.85 -20.02
CA TYR A 794 -33.31 -28.04 -20.36
C TYR A 794 -33.08 -29.38 -21.08
N ALA A 795 -33.53 -30.50 -20.50
CA ALA A 795 -33.37 -31.83 -21.09
C ALA A 795 -34.03 -31.95 -22.46
N LYS A 796 -35.20 -31.34 -22.67
CA LYS A 796 -35.90 -31.30 -23.97
C LYS A 796 -35.03 -30.64 -25.04
N VAL A 797 -34.44 -29.48 -24.75
CA VAL A 797 -33.54 -28.78 -25.69
C VAL A 797 -32.30 -29.64 -25.99
N VAL A 798 -31.70 -30.28 -24.97
CA VAL A 798 -30.56 -31.20 -25.17
C VAL A 798 -30.94 -32.38 -26.06
N LYS A 799 -32.11 -33.01 -25.86
CA LYS A 799 -32.61 -34.14 -26.66
C LYS A 799 -32.79 -33.78 -28.13
N GLU A 800 -33.26 -32.56 -28.42
CA GLU A 800 -33.49 -32.09 -29.79
C GLU A 800 -32.23 -31.61 -30.50
N ILE A 801 -31.32 -30.93 -29.79
CA ILE A 801 -30.03 -30.49 -30.34
C ILE A 801 -29.08 -31.69 -30.60
N GLN A 802 -29.18 -32.75 -29.79
CA GLN A 802 -28.23 -33.87 -29.76
C GLN A 802 -26.77 -33.38 -29.68
N PRO A 803 -26.38 -32.64 -28.63
CA PRO A 803 -25.03 -32.11 -28.49
C PRO A 803 -24.01 -33.22 -28.17
N ASP A 804 -22.72 -32.92 -28.33
CA ASP A 804 -21.63 -33.82 -27.95
C ASP A 804 -21.48 -33.94 -26.43
N GLY A 805 -21.99 -32.95 -25.69
CA GLY A 805 -22.10 -33.00 -24.25
C GLY A 805 -22.91 -31.84 -23.67
N PHE A 806 -23.02 -31.80 -22.34
CA PHE A 806 -23.66 -30.72 -21.63
C PHE A 806 -23.00 -30.47 -20.27
N VAL A 807 -23.21 -29.26 -19.74
CA VAL A 807 -22.88 -28.90 -18.35
C VAL A 807 -24.13 -28.35 -17.69
N PHE A 808 -24.56 -29.01 -16.62
CA PHE A 808 -25.70 -28.63 -15.81
C PHE A 808 -25.21 -28.18 -14.42
N GLU A 809 -25.46 -26.93 -14.05
CA GLU A 809 -25.06 -26.35 -12.77
C GLU A 809 -26.24 -26.25 -11.80
N ASN A 810 -25.98 -26.50 -10.51
CA ASN A 810 -26.95 -26.24 -9.47
C ASN A 810 -26.39 -26.04 -8.05
N VAL A 811 -27.25 -25.59 -7.13
CA VAL A 811 -26.96 -25.44 -5.70
C VAL A 811 -26.94 -26.78 -4.96
N LYS A 812 -26.09 -26.91 -3.93
CA LYS A 812 -25.96 -28.12 -3.09
C LYS A 812 -27.26 -28.64 -2.47
N GLY A 813 -28.25 -27.77 -2.28
CA GLY A 813 -29.57 -28.14 -1.75
C GLY A 813 -30.31 -29.19 -2.58
N ILE A 814 -30.01 -29.27 -3.89
CA ILE A 814 -30.64 -30.20 -4.83
C ILE A 814 -30.46 -31.68 -4.41
N LEU A 815 -29.35 -32.01 -3.76
CA LEU A 815 -28.98 -33.39 -3.39
C LEU A 815 -29.88 -34.00 -2.31
N ASN A 816 -30.55 -33.17 -1.51
CA ASN A 816 -31.28 -33.62 -0.31
C ASN A 816 -32.80 -33.46 -0.45
N LEU A 817 -33.31 -32.96 -1.58
CA LEU A 817 -34.74 -32.75 -1.77
C LEU A 817 -35.49 -34.08 -1.88
N ASP A 818 -36.64 -34.20 -1.21
CA ASP A 818 -37.44 -35.43 -1.12
C ASP A 818 -36.59 -36.67 -0.81
N LYS A 819 -35.66 -36.52 0.15
CA LYS A 819 -34.70 -37.56 0.56
C LYS A 819 -33.80 -38.07 -0.58
N GLY A 820 -33.53 -37.24 -1.59
CA GLY A 820 -32.65 -37.55 -2.73
C GLY A 820 -33.37 -37.99 -4.00
N LYS A 821 -34.65 -38.39 -3.92
CA LYS A 821 -35.42 -38.90 -5.07
C LYS A 821 -35.51 -37.91 -6.23
N PHE A 822 -35.62 -36.63 -5.92
CA PHE A 822 -35.70 -35.59 -6.95
C PHE A 822 -34.40 -35.47 -7.74
N PHE A 823 -33.25 -35.62 -7.07
CA PHE A 823 -31.95 -35.61 -7.72
C PHE A 823 -31.76 -36.85 -8.62
N GLU A 824 -32.20 -38.02 -8.15
CA GLU A 824 -32.21 -39.26 -8.94
C GLU A 824 -33.05 -39.10 -10.23
N MET A 825 -34.20 -38.43 -10.16
CA MET A 825 -35.03 -38.12 -11.33
C MET A 825 -34.31 -37.21 -12.34
N ILE A 826 -33.60 -36.17 -11.87
CA ILE A 826 -32.80 -35.30 -12.76
C ILE A 826 -31.71 -36.11 -13.44
N GLN A 827 -30.99 -36.94 -12.68
CA GLN A 827 -29.94 -37.79 -13.24
C GLN A 827 -30.48 -38.76 -14.30
N ALA A 828 -31.64 -39.38 -14.05
CA ALA A 828 -32.28 -40.27 -15.01
C ALA A 828 -32.65 -39.53 -16.31
N GLU A 829 -33.32 -38.39 -16.21
CA GLU A 829 -33.75 -37.60 -17.38
C GLU A 829 -32.56 -37.10 -18.21
N LEU A 830 -31.52 -36.58 -17.56
CA LEU A 830 -30.32 -36.10 -18.24
C LEU A 830 -29.49 -37.24 -18.86
N LYS A 831 -29.47 -38.41 -18.22
CA LYS A 831 -28.77 -39.59 -18.75
C LYS A 831 -29.46 -40.17 -20.00
N GLU A 832 -30.75 -39.93 -20.21
CA GLU A 832 -31.40 -40.31 -21.48
C GLU A 832 -30.90 -39.49 -22.68
N CYS A 833 -30.26 -38.33 -22.44
CA CYS A 833 -29.81 -37.43 -23.50
C CYS A 833 -28.42 -37.76 -24.05
N VAL A 834 -27.59 -38.51 -23.32
CA VAL A 834 -26.17 -38.75 -23.59
C VAL A 834 -25.77 -40.18 -23.17
N GLU A 835 -24.54 -40.61 -23.48
CA GLU A 835 -24.08 -41.96 -23.12
C GLU A 835 -23.87 -42.12 -21.61
N ASP A 836 -23.24 -41.14 -20.96
CA ASP A 836 -23.01 -41.15 -19.52
C ASP A 836 -23.00 -39.75 -18.89
N ILE A 837 -23.11 -39.70 -17.55
CA ILE A 837 -23.08 -38.47 -16.77
C ILE A 837 -22.17 -38.61 -15.54
N LYS A 838 -21.50 -37.51 -15.16
CA LYS A 838 -20.68 -37.40 -13.95
C LYS A 838 -21.14 -36.25 -13.07
N VAL A 839 -21.36 -36.55 -11.79
CA VAL A 839 -21.77 -35.57 -10.77
C VAL A 839 -20.57 -35.17 -9.92
N ASN A 840 -20.30 -33.88 -9.86
CA ASN A 840 -19.21 -33.28 -9.10
C ASN A 840 -19.75 -32.33 -8.03
N LYS A 841 -19.25 -32.46 -6.80
CA LYS A 841 -19.54 -31.54 -5.69
C LYS A 841 -18.31 -30.71 -5.44
N ILE A 842 -18.43 -29.40 -5.56
CA ILE A 842 -17.29 -28.50 -5.59
C ILE A 842 -17.55 -27.29 -4.69
N GLY A 843 -16.52 -26.86 -3.97
CA GLY A 843 -16.51 -25.58 -3.25
C GLY A 843 -15.69 -24.58 -4.06
N THR A 844 -16.26 -23.43 -4.41
CA THR A 844 -15.59 -22.43 -5.26
C THR A 844 -14.24 -21.96 -4.70
N ALA A 845 -14.11 -21.93 -3.36
CA ALA A 845 -12.87 -21.59 -2.66
C ALA A 845 -11.74 -22.60 -2.86
N ASP A 846 -12.05 -23.85 -3.23
CA ASP A 846 -11.04 -24.87 -3.53
C ASP A 846 -10.47 -24.72 -4.96
N PHE A 847 -11.07 -23.81 -5.75
CA PHE A 847 -10.75 -23.51 -7.13
C PHE A 847 -10.34 -22.04 -7.32
N GLY A 848 -9.70 -21.43 -6.30
CA GLY A 848 -9.14 -20.08 -6.37
C GLY A 848 -10.15 -18.92 -6.33
N VAL A 849 -11.45 -19.17 -6.18
CA VAL A 849 -12.46 -18.08 -6.08
C VAL A 849 -12.54 -17.57 -4.64
N PRO A 850 -12.45 -16.25 -4.35
CA PRO A 850 -12.49 -15.65 -3.00
C PRO A 850 -13.89 -15.70 -2.34
N GLN A 851 -14.59 -16.81 -2.47
CA GLN A 851 -15.93 -17.02 -1.97
C GLN A 851 -16.14 -18.47 -1.56
N ARG A 852 -16.80 -18.65 -0.42
CA ARG A 852 -17.27 -19.93 0.10
C ARG A 852 -18.66 -20.23 -0.44
N ARG A 853 -18.73 -20.89 -1.61
CA ARG A 853 -19.98 -21.30 -2.25
C ARG A 853 -19.88 -22.74 -2.76
N ASP A 854 -20.78 -23.58 -2.29
CA ASP A 854 -20.87 -24.99 -2.73
C ASP A 854 -21.75 -25.11 -3.98
N ARG A 855 -21.35 -25.98 -4.90
CA ARG A 855 -22.02 -26.27 -6.18
C ARG A 855 -22.05 -27.75 -6.52
N VAL A 856 -23.06 -28.11 -7.31
CA VAL A 856 -23.22 -29.41 -7.94
C VAL A 856 -23.14 -29.19 -9.44
N ILE A 857 -22.16 -29.82 -10.08
CA ILE A 857 -21.96 -29.76 -11.53
C ILE A 857 -22.18 -31.16 -12.09
N ILE A 858 -23.07 -31.28 -13.06
CA ILE A 858 -23.29 -32.51 -13.81
C ILE A 858 -22.74 -32.30 -15.21
N VAL A 859 -21.77 -33.12 -15.61
CA VAL A 859 -21.23 -33.14 -16.96
C VAL A 859 -21.76 -34.40 -17.65
N GLY A 860 -22.35 -34.25 -18.82
CA GLY A 860 -22.84 -35.36 -19.63
C GLY A 860 -22.21 -35.37 -21.02
N GLY A 861 -22.06 -36.56 -21.60
CA GLY A 861 -21.52 -36.75 -22.95
C GLY A 861 -21.13 -38.21 -23.17
N SER A 862 -20.05 -38.44 -23.91
CA SER A 862 -19.51 -39.79 -24.10
C SER A 862 -18.98 -40.40 -22.79
N TYR A 863 -18.91 -41.72 -22.74
CA TYR A 863 -18.32 -42.43 -21.60
C TYR A 863 -16.86 -41.98 -21.35
N ASP A 864 -16.06 -41.82 -22.40
CA ASP A 864 -14.66 -41.38 -22.26
C ASP A 864 -14.57 -39.96 -21.68
N LEU A 865 -15.40 -39.02 -22.15
CA LEU A 865 -15.43 -37.66 -21.61
C LEU A 865 -15.72 -37.66 -20.11
N THR A 866 -16.76 -38.38 -19.69
CA THR A 866 -17.19 -38.38 -18.28
C THR A 866 -16.20 -39.14 -17.39
N ARG A 867 -15.63 -40.26 -17.86
CA ARG A 867 -14.56 -40.97 -17.16
C ARG A 867 -13.38 -40.05 -16.88
N ASP A 868 -12.93 -39.33 -17.90
CA ASP A 868 -11.69 -38.55 -17.87
C ASP A 868 -11.88 -37.13 -17.30
N PHE A 869 -13.13 -36.64 -17.17
CA PHE A 869 -13.43 -35.36 -16.55
C PHE A 869 -13.05 -35.36 -15.05
N HIS A 870 -12.01 -34.64 -14.66
CA HIS A 870 -11.57 -34.54 -13.28
C HIS A 870 -11.19 -33.10 -12.93
N MET A 871 -11.68 -32.61 -11.79
CA MET A 871 -11.35 -31.29 -11.26
C MET A 871 -10.54 -31.44 -9.97
N GLU A 872 -9.33 -30.90 -9.96
CA GLU A 872 -8.44 -30.91 -8.79
C GLU A 872 -8.52 -29.59 -8.03
N ALA A 873 -8.69 -29.69 -6.71
CA ALA A 873 -8.61 -28.53 -5.84
C ALA A 873 -7.18 -27.96 -5.85
N ILE A 874 -7.05 -26.66 -6.08
CA ILE A 874 -5.78 -25.94 -6.13
C ILE A 874 -5.56 -25.07 -4.89
N SER A 875 -6.62 -24.81 -4.14
CA SER A 875 -6.60 -23.97 -2.95
C SER A 875 -7.50 -24.56 -1.87
N THR A 876 -7.52 -23.96 -0.69
CA THR A 876 -8.49 -24.30 0.34
C THR A 876 -8.77 -23.14 1.30
N VAL A 877 -9.78 -23.30 2.16
CA VAL A 877 -10.01 -22.42 3.30
C VAL A 877 -9.43 -23.08 4.55
N GLN A 878 -8.31 -22.56 5.06
CA GLN A 878 -7.72 -23.11 6.27
C GLN A 878 -8.67 -22.97 7.47
N LYS A 879 -8.73 -24.01 8.29
CA LYS A 879 -9.46 -24.03 9.57
C LYS A 879 -8.44 -24.07 10.69
N ASP A 880 -8.70 -23.33 11.76
CA ASP A 880 -7.81 -23.26 12.93
C ASP A 880 -7.36 -24.65 13.39
N GLY A 881 -6.03 -24.84 13.46
CA GLY A 881 -5.42 -26.09 13.91
C GLY A 881 -5.28 -27.21 12.86
N GLN A 882 -5.74 -27.01 11.61
CA GLN A 882 -5.56 -27.98 10.52
C GLN A 882 -4.57 -27.47 9.47
N ARG A 883 -3.44 -28.18 9.28
CA ARG A 883 -2.51 -27.92 8.18
C ARG A 883 -3.02 -28.58 6.90
N SER A 884 -3.32 -27.77 5.89
CA SER A 884 -3.54 -28.24 4.51
C SER A 884 -2.22 -28.18 3.74
N LEU A 885 -2.04 -29.09 2.77
CA LEU A 885 -0.96 -29.01 1.79
C LEU A 885 -1.28 -28.02 0.66
N LEU A 886 -2.56 -27.69 0.46
CA LEU A 886 -3.00 -26.70 -0.52
C LEU A 886 -2.86 -25.28 0.04
N PRO A 887 -2.45 -24.30 -0.80
CA PRO A 887 -2.40 -22.90 -0.41
C PRO A 887 -3.79 -22.35 -0.02
N THR A 888 -3.79 -21.34 0.85
CA THR A 888 -5.02 -20.67 1.26
C THR A 888 -5.56 -19.82 0.11
N VAL A 889 -6.86 -19.90 -0.15
CA VAL A 889 -7.52 -18.97 -1.09
C VAL A 889 -7.43 -17.53 -0.55
N ILE A 890 -7.27 -16.57 -1.45
CA ILE A 890 -7.22 -15.14 -1.10
C ILE A 890 -8.41 -14.67 -0.26
N GLY A 891 -8.13 -13.75 0.68
CA GLY A 891 -9.11 -13.17 1.61
C GLY A 891 -9.93 -12.03 1.00
N THR A 892 -10.88 -11.48 1.77
CA THR A 892 -11.70 -10.37 1.28
C THR A 892 -10.91 -9.08 1.04
N GLU A 893 -9.94 -8.74 1.89
CA GLU A 893 -9.10 -7.55 1.69
C GLU A 893 -8.26 -7.69 0.42
N ASP A 894 -7.67 -8.86 0.18
CA ASP A 894 -6.89 -9.11 -1.03
C ASP A 894 -7.76 -9.06 -2.31
N ALA A 895 -9.06 -9.38 -2.22
CA ALA A 895 -9.97 -9.36 -3.37
C ALA A 895 -10.50 -7.97 -3.73
N ILE A 896 -10.74 -7.10 -2.75
CA ILE A 896 -11.44 -5.82 -2.95
C ILE A 896 -10.78 -4.57 -2.35
N GLY A 897 -9.68 -4.70 -1.59
CA GLY A 897 -9.05 -3.59 -0.85
C GLY A 897 -8.38 -2.52 -1.71
N ASP A 898 -8.24 -2.76 -3.02
CA ASP A 898 -7.74 -1.82 -4.01
C ASP A 898 -8.86 -1.00 -4.69
N LEU A 899 -10.13 -1.35 -4.47
CA LEU A 899 -11.28 -0.57 -4.95
C LEU A 899 -11.42 0.73 -4.15
N PRO A 900 -11.97 1.80 -4.78
CA PRO A 900 -12.18 3.07 -4.08
C PRO A 900 -13.20 2.90 -2.95
N GLU A 901 -13.05 3.70 -1.90
CA GLU A 901 -13.98 3.70 -0.78
C GLU A 901 -15.33 4.32 -1.17
N LEU A 902 -16.38 3.89 -0.48
CA LEU A 902 -17.73 4.39 -0.70
C LEU A 902 -18.44 4.63 0.63
N THR A 903 -19.26 5.66 0.64
CA THR A 903 -20.30 5.92 1.63
C THR A 903 -21.63 5.27 1.20
N PRO A 904 -22.56 4.99 2.14
CA PRO A 904 -23.87 4.45 1.78
C PRO A 904 -24.62 5.33 0.78
N GLY A 905 -25.00 4.77 -0.37
CA GLY A 905 -25.73 5.46 -1.44
C GLY A 905 -24.84 6.08 -2.53
N GLU A 906 -23.52 5.95 -2.41
CA GLU A 906 -22.55 6.49 -3.36
C GLU A 906 -22.29 5.54 -4.54
N ASP A 907 -22.05 6.13 -5.72
CA ASP A 907 -21.58 5.45 -6.92
C ASP A 907 -20.15 5.91 -7.22
N GLY A 908 -19.19 5.01 -7.06
CA GLY A 908 -17.78 5.27 -7.36
C GLY A 908 -17.34 4.66 -8.69
N SER A 909 -18.24 4.45 -9.65
CA SER A 909 -17.87 3.83 -10.93
C SER A 909 -16.87 4.65 -11.75
N SER A 910 -16.78 5.96 -11.51
CA SER A 910 -15.79 6.85 -12.13
C SER A 910 -14.55 7.08 -11.26
N TYR A 911 -14.50 6.50 -10.04
CA TYR A 911 -13.37 6.72 -9.15
C TYR A 911 -12.18 5.86 -9.56
N PRO A 912 -10.94 6.38 -9.46
CA PRO A 912 -9.76 5.58 -9.71
C PRO A 912 -9.61 4.49 -8.65
N TYR A 913 -8.92 3.41 -8.99
CA TYR A 913 -8.47 2.44 -8.00
C TYR A 913 -7.64 3.12 -6.91
N LYS A 914 -7.85 2.71 -5.67
CA LYS A 914 -7.16 3.26 -4.50
C LYS A 914 -5.65 3.02 -4.55
N PHE A 915 -5.23 1.87 -5.08
CA PHE A 915 -3.83 1.45 -5.20
C PHE A 915 -3.60 0.72 -6.53
N PRO A 916 -2.34 0.57 -7.00
CA PRO A 916 -1.98 -0.47 -7.94
C PRO A 916 -2.38 -1.86 -7.45
N ALA A 917 -2.58 -2.81 -8.37
CA ALA A 917 -2.90 -4.18 -8.00
C ALA A 917 -1.79 -4.80 -7.14
N SER A 918 -2.13 -5.15 -5.91
CA SER A 918 -1.21 -5.68 -4.89
C SER A 918 -0.97 -7.18 -4.99
N ASN A 919 -1.83 -7.90 -5.71
CA ASN A 919 -1.77 -9.36 -5.85
C ASN A 919 -2.32 -9.81 -7.21
N ALA A 920 -2.08 -11.08 -7.56
CA ALA A 920 -2.48 -11.65 -8.85
C ALA A 920 -4.00 -11.63 -9.08
N TYR A 921 -4.82 -11.72 -8.03
CA TYR A 921 -6.27 -11.67 -8.21
C TYR A 921 -6.77 -10.29 -8.61
N GLN A 922 -6.22 -9.23 -8.00
CA GLN A 922 -6.56 -7.86 -8.39
C GLN A 922 -6.12 -7.59 -9.84
N LYS A 923 -4.92 -8.06 -10.23
CA LYS A 923 -4.47 -7.99 -11.63
C LYS A 923 -5.44 -8.70 -12.57
N PHE A 924 -5.90 -9.89 -12.19
CA PHE A 924 -6.87 -10.66 -12.96
C PHE A 924 -8.23 -9.94 -13.07
N MET A 925 -8.76 -9.39 -11.97
CA MET A 925 -10.02 -8.63 -11.99
C MET A 925 -9.93 -7.37 -12.88
N ARG A 926 -8.77 -6.73 -12.92
CA ARG A 926 -8.51 -5.56 -13.76
C ARG A 926 -8.17 -5.89 -15.23
N GLY A 927 -8.03 -7.17 -15.56
CA GLY A 927 -7.66 -7.63 -16.91
C GLY A 927 -6.17 -7.45 -17.25
N GLU A 928 -5.31 -7.24 -16.24
CA GLU A 928 -3.85 -7.13 -16.41
C GLU A 928 -3.19 -8.51 -16.66
N ILE A 929 -3.79 -9.59 -16.15
CA ILE A 929 -3.41 -10.98 -16.40
C ILE A 929 -4.66 -11.82 -16.70
N ASP A 930 -4.49 -12.95 -17.38
CA ASP A 930 -5.60 -13.86 -17.68
C ASP A 930 -5.90 -14.87 -16.55
N ALA A 931 -6.97 -15.65 -16.73
CA ALA A 931 -7.39 -16.66 -15.75
C ALA A 931 -6.35 -17.79 -15.57
N GLU A 932 -5.61 -18.16 -16.61
CA GLU A 932 -4.58 -19.19 -16.54
C GLU A 932 -3.36 -18.69 -15.74
N GLU A 933 -2.92 -17.46 -16.01
CA GLU A 933 -1.85 -16.78 -15.28
C GLU A 933 -2.18 -16.65 -13.80
N TYR A 934 -3.42 -16.30 -13.45
CA TYR A 934 -3.87 -16.28 -12.05
C TYR A 934 -3.80 -17.67 -11.40
N LEU A 935 -4.34 -18.71 -12.05
CA LEU A 935 -4.37 -20.04 -11.45
C LEU A 935 -2.96 -20.67 -11.30
N LYS A 936 -1.99 -20.27 -12.13
CA LYS A 936 -0.59 -20.68 -12.00
C LYS A 936 0.04 -20.21 -10.69
N THR A 937 -0.41 -19.11 -10.10
CA THR A 937 0.16 -18.61 -8.83
C THR A 937 -0.15 -19.51 -7.62
N TYR A 938 -1.02 -20.53 -7.77
CA TYR A 938 -1.28 -21.54 -6.74
C TYR A 938 -0.46 -22.83 -6.93
N LYS A 939 0.29 -22.96 -8.04
CA LYS A 939 1.11 -24.14 -8.35
C LYS A 939 2.59 -23.95 -7.98
N GLU A 940 2.99 -22.72 -7.70
CA GLU A 940 4.31 -22.31 -7.19
C GLU A 940 4.33 -22.39 -5.66
#